data_AF-A0A522S3W9-F1
#
_entry.id   AF-A0A522S3W9-F1
#
_cell.length_a   1.000
_cell.length_b   1.000
_cell.length_c   1.000
_cell.angle_alpha   90.00
_cell.angle_beta   90.00
_cell.angle_gamma   90.00
#
_symmetry.space_group_name_H-M   'P 1'
#
loop_
_entity.id
_entity.type
_entity.pdbx_description
1 polymer ?
#
loop_
_entity_poly.entity_id
_entity_poly.type
_entity_poly.pdbx_seq_one_letter_code
_entity_poly.pdbx_strand_id
1 'polypeptide(L)'
;MNKFHAWAQPRLAAARAGTMRLCSSHRARRTALIVAIVLIVYGLFGFLAVPPIIRGQIQKRASAALGRQVTVGHVRFDPYTLRLQLDRLQVAGSAGQPPFVAIDRAVINASWTSLFRMAPVLDVLSLQRPQIRIARTAPGQFNFSDILKRLAAQPSSSRSPFRYAVSNISIRDGAIDFTDAVTHSTHHIGHIDIGIPFLANLPRDADVFVKPLLSMDVDGSPIRIAGQTRPFARNRESAIDFHFQRLDLPRYLAYAPMALPFGIPRGTLSGALTLHFIQTAAMPEVRLSGTLQFDNLALDSTQHQPILALQHGSLQLLDVEPLVSRYDLGAMQLDGAGLWYTQSGGGHSSFDSLIAMSAPAAKGAKPAPPTRLRIASLTLKDSTFHYADADKHTLELGKLRGSIMGLSLASAAPAKLDLAGRLDGGRIAAKGTLDLAASKLAAALTLQQVGLAPLQGVAAMPLDGHAADGKLSVSGDVRLDWGKAFNVQLAKTHVAVTGFALQPHGKDTAVPVAWKSLDATLDNFDLARHTAQLGAVTADGLNLEVQRRRDKRIDLLELFASRPSRGATTEKSPAWHWSVAHVGFKQASVAFTDHAAGPKPVTVKLDKLDGSLDKLSDKLDIASPIELSGAIGRGTFDLAGTLRPSPLAADLKVETKQLGIAAFAPYIGVPLNVTLARAAISSRGTLQYATHGAQPRITFRGDAALNNVDIKDKLTGDDFMRWRKLSATHLAATYGSGTPRIDIGHLTLTAFYTRMIINANGRLNVSDVIANPTAAPVSVTRANNAPAAVPKPTAAGRVATAASIAAPVAATSVASASSVAAPAAPAADIHIGGITLAYGQLNFTDNFIKPNYTANLTRLHGKIGAFGTTPNAPPAAVNLEAALNDNAPVAIVGSMNPLQPEAQLDITGKATGVELERVSTYSAKYTGYPITAGKLNADVHYTLDQRKLSANNHFFITQLTFGDRDESPGVKHLPVKLAVALLKDSQGNIDINLPVSGSLDDPQFSIGGLVWRAVVGLITKAVTAPFRLLGAAFGGGHNEDLDYVAFAPGSAVLDKNAEARLTQIAAMLQKKPGLTLQLTGRVDQAKDVAGLRKVTVDDLIRRAKVQDTDGKHADVSPVALAAVQITPDEYVKYLKRAYKHDDFKGKPRDYLGLKLPKPAEMRKLMESNVPTDSKALQALAERRADAVRAWLVAGRLAANRIVVEAPKLNVDGIDDKGPATRVQFGIAQH
;
A
#
# COMPACT_ATOMS: atom_id res chain seq x y z
N MET A 1 -85.67 70.89 -55.82
CA MET A 1 -87.10 71.28 -55.78
C MET A 1 -87.30 72.58 -55.01
N ASN A 2 -87.37 73.70 -55.75
CA ASN A 2 -88.18 74.87 -55.41
C ASN A 2 -89.70 74.52 -55.39
N LYS A 3 -90.03 73.46 -54.65
CA LYS A 3 -91.37 72.94 -54.39
C LYS A 3 -91.51 72.52 -52.91
N PHE A 4 -90.41 72.30 -52.18
CA PHE A 4 -90.45 72.10 -50.72
C PHE A 4 -90.92 73.37 -49.98
N HIS A 5 -90.47 74.55 -50.39
CA HIS A 5 -90.98 75.83 -49.85
C HIS A 5 -92.48 76.04 -50.19
N ALA A 6 -92.91 75.67 -51.40
CA ALA A 6 -94.31 75.72 -51.80
C ALA A 6 -95.22 74.76 -51.01
N TRP A 7 -94.67 73.65 -50.49
CA TRP A 7 -95.40 72.66 -49.69
C TRP A 7 -95.43 72.98 -48.19
N ALA A 8 -94.47 73.78 -47.70
CA ALA A 8 -94.37 74.15 -46.29
C ALA A 8 -95.33 75.29 -45.88
N GLN A 9 -95.50 76.32 -46.73
CA GLN A 9 -96.33 77.48 -46.38
C GLN A 9 -97.80 77.15 -46.09
N PRO A 10 -98.52 76.32 -46.89
CA PRO A 10 -99.91 75.97 -46.61
C PRO A 10 -100.08 75.24 -45.26
N ARG A 11 -99.09 74.43 -44.86
CA ARG A 11 -99.13 73.67 -43.60
C ARG A 11 -98.75 74.52 -42.38
N LEU A 12 -97.82 75.46 -42.51
CA LEU A 12 -97.54 76.44 -41.45
C LEU A 12 -98.68 77.46 -41.28
N ALA A 13 -99.35 77.86 -42.37
CA ALA A 13 -100.57 78.65 -42.33
C ALA A 13 -101.73 77.88 -41.68
N ALA A 14 -101.98 76.62 -42.07
CA ALA A 14 -102.99 75.77 -41.46
C ALA A 14 -102.71 75.49 -39.97
N ALA A 15 -101.45 75.30 -39.58
CA ALA A 15 -101.06 75.16 -38.17
C ALA A 15 -101.34 76.44 -37.37
N ARG A 16 -101.02 77.63 -37.90
CA ARG A 16 -101.36 78.92 -37.27
C ARG A 16 -102.87 79.18 -37.20
N ALA A 17 -103.63 78.85 -38.24
CA ALA A 17 -105.09 78.96 -38.24
C ALA A 17 -105.73 77.97 -37.24
N GLY A 18 -105.18 76.76 -37.13
CA GLY A 18 -105.58 75.75 -36.16
C GLY A 18 -105.32 76.20 -34.71
N THR A 19 -104.12 76.70 -34.40
CA THR A 19 -103.80 77.18 -33.05
C THR A 19 -104.61 78.42 -32.67
N MET A 20 -104.82 79.38 -33.59
CA MET A 20 -105.71 80.52 -33.34
C MET A 20 -107.16 80.07 -33.04
N ARG A 21 -107.71 79.10 -33.79
CA ARG A 21 -109.05 78.54 -33.53
C ARG A 21 -109.14 77.73 -32.23
N LEU A 22 -108.06 77.09 -31.78
CA LEU A 22 -108.01 76.51 -30.43
C LEU A 22 -107.96 77.60 -29.35
N CYS A 23 -107.15 78.65 -29.52
CA CYS A 23 -107.03 79.74 -28.53
C CYS A 23 -108.32 80.56 -28.36
N SER A 24 -109.16 80.67 -29.40
CA SER A 24 -110.46 81.36 -29.31
C SER A 24 -111.62 80.49 -28.80
N SER A 25 -111.45 79.17 -28.71
CA SER A 25 -112.52 78.25 -28.30
C SER A 25 -112.74 78.32 -26.78
N HIS A 26 -113.95 78.70 -26.35
CA HIS A 26 -114.32 78.72 -24.92
C HIS A 26 -114.18 77.35 -24.25
N ARG A 27 -114.46 76.25 -24.98
CA ARG A 27 -114.22 74.88 -24.48
C ARG A 27 -112.74 74.60 -24.29
N ALA A 28 -111.88 74.99 -25.24
CA ALA A 28 -110.43 74.79 -25.14
C ALA A 28 -109.78 75.70 -24.07
N ARG A 29 -110.23 76.96 -23.94
CA ARG A 29 -109.83 77.84 -22.82
C ARG A 29 -110.26 77.26 -21.47
N ARG A 30 -111.47 76.71 -21.35
CA ARG A 30 -111.95 76.10 -20.11
C ARG A 30 -111.21 74.80 -19.79
N THR A 31 -110.91 73.93 -20.76
CA THR A 31 -110.09 72.74 -20.50
C THR A 31 -108.63 73.09 -20.22
N ALA A 32 -108.04 74.08 -20.90
CA ALA A 32 -106.70 74.57 -20.59
C ALA A 32 -106.61 75.18 -19.18
N LEU A 33 -107.63 75.95 -18.75
CA LEU A 33 -107.71 76.49 -17.39
C LEU A 33 -107.89 75.38 -16.34
N ILE A 34 -108.75 74.39 -16.60
CA ILE A 34 -108.94 73.23 -15.71
C ILE A 34 -107.64 72.41 -15.63
N VAL A 35 -106.95 72.17 -16.74
CA VAL A 35 -105.65 71.47 -16.76
C VAL A 35 -104.58 72.28 -16.03
N ALA A 36 -104.54 73.60 -16.19
CA ALA A 36 -103.62 74.47 -15.46
C ALA A 36 -103.90 74.46 -13.94
N ILE A 37 -105.17 74.54 -13.52
CA ILE A 37 -105.57 74.43 -12.12
C ILE A 37 -105.24 73.04 -11.55
N VAL A 38 -105.52 71.97 -12.30
CA VAL A 38 -105.19 70.59 -11.89
C VAL A 38 -103.67 70.42 -11.77
N LEU A 39 -102.87 70.96 -12.70
CA LEU A 39 -101.41 70.94 -12.61
C LEU A 39 -100.90 71.77 -11.42
N ILE A 40 -101.47 72.95 -11.15
CA ILE A 40 -101.10 73.78 -9.99
C ILE A 40 -101.45 73.08 -8.67
N VAL A 41 -102.65 72.49 -8.56
CA VAL A 41 -103.07 71.73 -7.37
C VAL A 41 -102.23 70.47 -7.18
N TYR A 42 -101.96 69.74 -8.27
CA TYR A 42 -101.06 68.58 -8.28
C TYR A 42 -99.63 68.96 -7.85
N GLY A 43 -99.12 70.07 -8.37
CA GLY A 43 -97.83 70.65 -7.98
C GLY A 43 -97.78 71.03 -6.51
N LEU A 44 -98.77 71.80 -6.03
CA LEU A 44 -98.82 72.28 -4.65
C LEU A 44 -98.95 71.12 -3.64
N PHE A 45 -99.79 70.12 -3.95
CA PHE A 45 -99.90 68.88 -3.18
C PHE A 45 -98.59 68.07 -3.22
N GLY A 46 -97.98 67.94 -4.39
CA GLY A 46 -96.74 67.21 -4.61
C GLY A 46 -95.51 67.83 -3.92
N PHE A 47 -95.41 69.16 -3.88
CA PHE A 47 -94.29 69.84 -3.22
C PHE A 47 -94.48 70.01 -1.71
N LEU A 48 -95.71 70.11 -1.19
CA LEU A 48 -95.96 70.39 0.24
C LEU A 48 -96.49 69.18 1.03
N ALA A 49 -97.49 68.46 0.52
CA ALA A 49 -98.14 67.37 1.25
C ALA A 49 -97.40 66.03 1.10
N VAL A 50 -96.88 65.74 -0.09
CA VAL A 50 -96.22 64.45 -0.38
C VAL A 50 -94.92 64.24 0.41
N PRO A 51 -93.99 65.22 0.59
CA PRO A 51 -92.75 64.99 1.33
C PRO A 51 -92.91 64.52 2.79
N PRO A 52 -93.76 65.12 3.66
CA PRO A 52 -93.97 64.60 5.00
C PRO A 52 -94.71 63.25 5.02
N ILE A 53 -95.63 63.01 4.07
CA ILE A 53 -96.28 61.70 3.91
C ILE A 53 -95.25 60.63 3.56
N ILE A 54 -94.38 60.86 2.58
CA ILE A 54 -93.30 59.95 2.20
C ILE A 54 -92.35 59.73 3.39
N ARG A 55 -91.94 60.78 4.11
CA ARG A 55 -91.09 60.67 5.29
C ARG A 55 -91.69 59.72 6.34
N GLY A 56 -92.95 59.93 6.71
CA GLY A 56 -93.66 59.10 7.68
C GLY A 56 -93.91 57.67 7.20
N GLN A 57 -94.27 57.48 5.92
CA GLN A 57 -94.51 56.15 5.34
C GLN A 57 -93.21 55.35 5.17
N ILE A 58 -92.10 55.96 4.78
CA ILE A 58 -90.79 55.30 4.74
C ILE A 58 -90.41 54.86 6.16
N GLN A 59 -90.41 55.78 7.14
CA GLN A 59 -90.04 55.44 8.52
C GLN A 59 -90.93 54.32 9.09
N LYS A 60 -92.26 54.41 8.93
CA LYS A 60 -93.21 53.38 9.41
C LYS A 60 -93.04 52.04 8.69
N ARG A 61 -93.06 52.01 7.36
CA ARG A 61 -93.05 50.76 6.57
C ARG A 61 -91.67 50.10 6.55
N ALA A 62 -90.59 50.87 6.36
CA ALA A 62 -89.24 50.32 6.35
C ALA A 62 -88.84 49.79 7.75
N SER A 63 -89.22 50.48 8.83
CA SER A 63 -88.96 49.96 10.19
C SER A 63 -89.73 48.67 10.47
N ALA A 64 -91.00 48.58 10.03
CA ALA A 64 -91.79 47.36 10.18
C ALA A 64 -91.25 46.19 9.33
N ALA A 65 -90.80 46.45 8.10
CA ALA A 65 -90.27 45.44 7.19
C ALA A 65 -88.89 44.92 7.62
N LEU A 66 -87.97 45.81 7.99
CA LEU A 66 -86.61 45.45 8.42
C LEU A 66 -86.56 45.01 9.89
N GLY A 67 -87.53 45.43 10.71
CA GLY A 67 -87.56 45.14 12.15
C GLY A 67 -86.61 45.99 12.99
N ARG A 68 -86.08 47.09 12.44
CA ARG A 68 -85.18 48.05 13.10
C ARG A 68 -85.63 49.47 12.81
N GLN A 69 -85.32 50.42 13.69
CA GLN A 69 -85.69 51.81 13.47
C GLN A 69 -84.96 52.38 12.23
N VAL A 70 -85.74 52.85 11.27
CA VAL A 70 -85.29 53.60 10.09
C VAL A 70 -85.62 55.07 10.29
N THR A 71 -84.64 55.95 10.20
CA THR A 71 -84.80 57.40 10.32
C THR A 71 -84.48 58.09 8.99
N VAL A 72 -85.11 59.25 8.76
CA VAL A 72 -84.92 60.07 7.55
C VAL A 72 -84.89 61.53 7.95
N GLY A 73 -83.83 62.25 7.59
CA GLY A 73 -83.64 63.67 7.87
C GLY A 73 -84.63 64.54 7.10
N HIS A 74 -84.35 64.79 5.81
CA HIS A 74 -85.23 65.58 4.93
C HIS A 74 -85.69 64.76 3.73
N VAL A 75 -86.87 65.11 3.22
CA VAL A 75 -87.43 64.57 1.98
C VAL A 75 -87.77 65.74 1.08
N ARG A 76 -87.40 65.64 -0.20
CA ARG A 76 -87.89 66.54 -1.28
C ARG A 76 -88.54 65.67 -2.35
N PHE A 77 -89.65 66.13 -2.89
CA PHE A 77 -90.31 65.48 -4.03
C PHE A 77 -90.69 66.54 -5.06
N ASP A 78 -90.31 66.31 -6.32
CA ASP A 78 -90.80 67.05 -7.48
C ASP A 78 -91.84 66.19 -8.19
N PRO A 79 -93.12 66.60 -8.23
CA PRO A 79 -94.19 65.81 -8.83
C PRO A 79 -94.17 65.83 -10.37
N TYR A 80 -93.55 66.82 -11.02
CA TYR A 80 -93.51 66.88 -12.48
C TYR A 80 -92.42 65.96 -13.03
N THR A 81 -91.23 65.96 -12.40
CA THR A 81 -90.12 65.06 -12.78
C THR A 81 -90.13 63.72 -12.02
N LEU A 82 -91.10 63.52 -11.11
CA LEU A 82 -91.22 62.37 -10.19
C LEU A 82 -89.90 62.06 -9.44
N ARG A 83 -89.14 63.12 -9.12
CA ARG A 83 -87.85 63.04 -8.44
C ARG A 83 -88.02 63.09 -6.94
N LEU A 84 -87.73 61.98 -6.28
CA LEU A 84 -87.62 61.85 -4.83
C LEU A 84 -86.16 61.99 -4.40
N GLN A 85 -85.89 62.85 -3.42
CA GLN A 85 -84.60 62.93 -2.72
C GLN A 85 -84.80 62.74 -1.22
N LEU A 86 -83.95 61.90 -0.62
CA LEU A 86 -83.88 61.63 0.81
C LEU A 86 -82.49 62.08 1.30
N ASP A 87 -82.43 63.02 2.24
CA ASP A 87 -81.16 63.41 2.90
C ASP A 87 -81.12 62.82 4.33
N ARG A 88 -79.97 62.27 4.74
CA ARG A 88 -79.72 61.57 6.01
C ARG A 88 -80.73 60.44 6.27
N LEU A 89 -80.62 59.37 5.48
CA LEU A 89 -81.33 58.10 5.69
C LEU A 89 -80.44 57.18 6.56
N GLN A 90 -80.96 56.65 7.67
CA GLN A 90 -80.21 55.74 8.54
C GLN A 90 -81.05 54.54 8.98
N VAL A 91 -80.39 53.40 9.19
CA VAL A 91 -80.95 52.17 9.76
C VAL A 91 -80.17 51.84 11.03
N ALA A 92 -80.87 51.65 12.15
CA ALA A 92 -80.25 51.37 13.44
C ALA A 92 -79.36 50.10 13.43
N GLY A 93 -78.28 50.14 14.22
CA GLY A 93 -77.51 48.95 14.57
C GLY A 93 -78.25 48.07 15.57
N SER A 94 -77.54 47.08 16.13
CA SER A 94 -77.99 46.39 17.35
C SER A 94 -78.02 47.36 18.54
N ALA A 95 -78.70 47.00 19.64
CA ALA A 95 -78.83 47.88 20.81
C ALA A 95 -77.47 48.41 21.30
N GLY A 96 -77.35 49.73 21.42
CA GLY A 96 -76.10 50.42 21.82
C GLY A 96 -75.06 50.62 20.71
N GLN A 97 -75.26 50.10 19.50
CA GLN A 97 -74.29 50.21 18.39
C GLN A 97 -74.61 51.38 17.43
N PRO A 98 -73.60 51.93 16.72
CA PRO A 98 -73.81 52.91 15.66
C PRO A 98 -74.68 52.35 14.51
N PRO A 99 -75.21 53.21 13.62
CA PRO A 99 -76.08 52.79 12.51
C PRO A 99 -75.47 51.67 11.65
N PHE A 100 -76.30 50.68 11.33
CA PHE A 100 -75.96 49.57 10.43
C PHE A 100 -75.74 50.06 8.99
N VAL A 101 -76.60 50.99 8.55
CA VAL A 101 -76.49 51.70 7.27
C VAL A 101 -76.77 53.18 7.54
N ALA A 102 -75.93 54.06 7.00
CA ALA A 102 -76.18 55.50 6.92
C ALA A 102 -75.93 55.98 5.48
N ILE A 103 -76.77 56.86 4.97
CA ILE A 103 -76.69 57.41 3.61
C ILE A 103 -76.93 58.92 3.70
N ASP A 104 -75.92 59.73 3.33
CA ASP A 104 -76.03 61.19 3.35
C ASP A 104 -77.14 61.68 2.41
N ARG A 105 -77.21 61.10 1.20
CA ARG A 105 -78.23 61.44 0.21
C ARG A 105 -78.55 60.27 -0.72
N ALA A 106 -79.85 60.03 -0.93
CA ALA A 106 -80.38 59.18 -1.99
C ALA A 106 -81.27 60.00 -2.93
N VAL A 107 -81.18 59.74 -4.24
CA VAL A 107 -82.01 60.37 -5.29
C VAL A 107 -82.59 59.28 -6.19
N ILE A 108 -83.90 59.31 -6.38
CA ILE A 108 -84.69 58.34 -7.15
C ILE A 108 -85.60 59.12 -8.09
N ASN A 109 -85.41 59.00 -9.41
CA ASN A 109 -86.32 59.56 -10.40
C ASN A 109 -87.19 58.43 -10.97
N ALA A 110 -88.50 58.47 -10.74
CA ALA A 110 -89.41 57.51 -11.39
C ALA A 110 -89.82 58.01 -12.78
N SER A 111 -89.94 57.11 -13.74
CA SER A 111 -90.34 57.48 -15.10
C SER A 111 -91.86 57.39 -15.25
N TRP A 112 -92.48 58.42 -15.84
CA TRP A 112 -93.88 58.36 -16.27
C TRP A 112 -94.16 57.19 -17.24
N THR A 113 -93.13 56.71 -17.94
CA THR A 113 -93.21 55.50 -18.78
C THR A 113 -93.63 54.24 -18.02
N SER A 114 -93.48 54.19 -16.69
CA SER A 114 -93.89 53.06 -15.84
C SER A 114 -95.38 52.70 -15.99
N LEU A 115 -96.24 53.72 -16.10
CA LEU A 115 -97.69 53.53 -16.26
C LEU A 115 -98.03 52.91 -17.61
N PHE A 116 -97.31 53.28 -18.67
CA PHE A 116 -97.51 52.75 -20.02
C PHE A 116 -96.86 51.37 -20.24
N ARG A 117 -95.78 51.07 -19.51
CA ARG A 117 -95.08 49.76 -19.57
C ARG A 117 -95.62 48.72 -18.58
N MET A 118 -96.53 49.10 -17.67
CA MET A 118 -97.07 48.25 -16.59
C MET A 118 -95.96 47.58 -15.75
N ALA A 119 -94.85 48.29 -15.56
CA ALA A 119 -93.65 47.85 -14.85
C ALA A 119 -92.93 49.07 -14.27
N PRO A 120 -92.26 48.97 -13.11
CA PRO A 120 -91.47 50.07 -12.58
C PRO A 120 -90.31 50.41 -13.52
N VAL A 121 -90.27 51.68 -13.95
CA VAL A 121 -89.16 52.28 -14.69
C VAL A 121 -88.61 53.43 -13.86
N LEU A 122 -87.31 53.39 -13.55
CA LEU A 122 -86.59 54.48 -12.90
C LEU A 122 -85.57 55.07 -13.87
N ASP A 123 -85.53 56.39 -13.97
CA ASP A 123 -84.62 57.10 -14.87
C ASP A 123 -83.27 57.45 -14.19
N VAL A 124 -83.24 57.52 -12.85
CA VAL A 124 -82.04 57.69 -12.02
C VAL A 124 -82.20 56.96 -10.68
N LEU A 125 -81.14 56.30 -10.22
CA LEU A 125 -80.99 55.79 -8.85
C LEU A 125 -79.58 56.10 -8.32
N SER A 126 -79.42 57.17 -7.53
CA SER A 126 -78.11 57.62 -7.04
C SER A 126 -78.03 57.64 -5.52
N LEU A 127 -76.98 57.06 -4.95
CA LEU A 127 -76.63 57.14 -3.53
C LEU A 127 -75.29 57.87 -3.38
N GLN A 128 -75.21 58.82 -2.45
CA GLN A 128 -73.99 59.55 -2.11
C GLN A 128 -73.64 59.25 -0.65
N ARG A 129 -72.40 58.84 -0.42
CA ARG A 129 -71.83 58.45 0.88
C ARG A 129 -72.69 57.43 1.66
N PRO A 130 -73.01 56.26 1.07
CA PRO A 130 -73.47 55.13 1.87
C PRO A 130 -72.32 54.60 2.74
N GLN A 131 -72.50 54.61 4.05
CA GLN A 131 -71.68 53.91 5.03
C GLN A 131 -72.44 52.66 5.50
N ILE A 132 -71.81 51.49 5.42
CA ILE A 132 -72.39 50.22 5.86
C ILE A 132 -71.45 49.56 6.86
N ARG A 133 -71.98 49.05 7.98
CA ARG A 133 -71.19 48.40 9.03
C ARG A 133 -71.58 46.93 9.14
N ILE A 134 -70.76 46.04 8.60
CA ILE A 134 -70.98 44.60 8.63
C ILE A 134 -70.14 44.00 9.76
N ALA A 135 -70.74 43.14 10.57
CA ALA A 135 -69.99 42.33 11.54
C ALA A 135 -70.44 40.87 11.46
N ARG A 136 -69.50 39.96 11.20
CA ARG A 136 -69.72 38.50 11.26
C ARG A 136 -69.47 38.04 12.69
N THR A 137 -70.52 37.54 13.35
CA THR A 137 -70.50 37.18 14.77
C THR A 137 -70.30 35.68 15.01
N ALA A 138 -70.61 34.85 14.01
CA ALA A 138 -70.38 33.40 14.00
C ALA A 138 -70.34 32.90 12.54
N PRO A 139 -69.94 31.64 12.28
CA PRO A 139 -70.09 31.04 10.95
C PRO A 139 -71.53 31.17 10.44
N GLY A 140 -71.71 31.83 9.29
CA GLY A 140 -73.02 32.08 8.68
C GLY A 140 -73.93 33.10 9.38
N GLN A 141 -73.49 33.77 10.45
CA GLN A 141 -74.30 34.79 11.15
C GLN A 141 -73.61 36.15 11.21
N PHE A 142 -74.40 37.18 10.93
CA PHE A 142 -73.97 38.58 10.83
C PHE A 142 -74.90 39.49 11.64
N ASN A 143 -74.45 40.71 11.91
CA ASN A 143 -75.20 41.80 12.55
C ASN A 143 -76.43 42.32 11.78
N PHE A 144 -76.91 41.58 10.77
CA PHE A 144 -78.15 41.81 10.03
C PHE A 144 -78.91 40.51 9.69
N SER A 145 -78.49 39.35 10.21
CA SER A 145 -79.14 38.06 9.95
C SER A 145 -80.56 37.97 10.54
N ASP A 146 -80.89 38.79 11.53
CA ASP A 146 -82.25 39.05 12.03
C ASP A 146 -83.15 39.67 10.94
N ILE A 147 -82.63 40.64 10.19
CA ILE A 147 -83.33 41.29 9.08
C ILE A 147 -83.60 40.26 7.97
N LEU A 148 -82.60 39.46 7.60
CA LEU A 148 -82.76 38.39 6.60
C LEU A 148 -83.79 37.34 7.03
N LYS A 149 -83.73 36.85 8.28
CA LYS A 149 -84.70 35.88 8.81
C LYS A 149 -86.14 36.44 8.79
N ARG A 150 -86.33 37.73 9.14
CA ARG A 150 -87.63 38.41 9.08
C ARG A 150 -88.16 38.59 7.65
N LEU A 151 -87.29 38.89 6.68
CA LEU A 151 -87.67 39.02 5.27
C LEU A 151 -88.01 37.66 4.64
N ALA A 152 -87.21 36.63 4.91
CA ALA A 152 -87.42 35.26 4.40
C ALA A 152 -88.68 34.58 4.97
N ALA A 153 -89.19 35.04 6.12
CA ALA A 153 -90.44 34.57 6.71
C ALA A 153 -91.71 35.12 6.03
N GLN A 154 -91.58 36.01 5.03
CA GLN A 154 -92.73 36.51 4.27
C GLN A 154 -93.06 35.56 3.10
N PRO A 155 -94.33 35.19 2.88
CA PRO A 155 -94.71 34.25 1.83
C PRO A 155 -94.45 34.84 0.43
N SER A 156 -93.68 34.12 -0.38
CA SER A 156 -93.38 34.52 -1.76
C SER A 156 -94.59 34.32 -2.68
N SER A 157 -94.73 35.19 -3.67
CA SER A 157 -95.81 35.14 -4.66
C SER A 157 -95.29 35.45 -6.07
N SER A 158 -96.08 35.07 -7.08
CA SER A 158 -95.74 34.99 -8.52
C SER A 158 -94.97 33.73 -8.95
N ARG A 159 -95.40 33.18 -10.09
CA ARG A 159 -94.78 32.08 -10.85
C ARG A 159 -94.10 32.58 -12.14
N SER A 160 -93.91 33.90 -12.26
CA SER A 160 -93.45 34.63 -13.45
C SER A 160 -92.47 35.74 -13.05
N PRO A 161 -91.37 35.99 -13.81
CA PRO A 161 -90.34 36.95 -13.43
C PRO A 161 -90.87 38.39 -13.42
N PHE A 162 -90.63 39.08 -12.30
CA PHE A 162 -90.95 40.50 -12.12
C PHE A 162 -90.16 41.36 -13.12
N ARG A 163 -90.88 42.15 -13.93
CA ARG A 163 -90.28 43.00 -14.98
C ARG A 163 -89.98 44.40 -14.45
N TYR A 164 -88.80 44.93 -14.76
CA TYR A 164 -88.38 46.27 -14.36
C TYR A 164 -87.34 46.87 -15.32
N ALA A 165 -87.14 48.19 -15.22
CA ALA A 165 -85.99 48.89 -15.79
C ALA A 165 -85.50 49.99 -14.85
N VAL A 166 -84.20 50.07 -14.59
CA VAL A 166 -83.58 51.10 -13.75
C VAL A 166 -82.37 51.66 -14.51
N SER A 167 -82.40 52.95 -14.82
CA SER A 167 -81.34 53.68 -15.52
C SER A 167 -80.49 54.51 -14.56
N ASN A 168 -79.26 54.84 -14.97
CA ASN A 168 -78.33 55.72 -14.25
C ASN A 168 -78.19 55.35 -12.76
N ILE A 169 -77.89 54.08 -12.50
CA ILE A 169 -77.59 53.60 -11.15
C ILE A 169 -76.19 54.09 -10.80
N SER A 170 -76.04 54.81 -9.68
CA SER A 170 -74.73 55.20 -9.17
C SER A 170 -74.63 55.18 -7.65
N ILE A 171 -73.46 54.80 -7.16
CA ILE A 171 -73.02 55.03 -5.79
C ILE A 171 -71.74 55.86 -5.88
N ARG A 172 -71.56 56.84 -4.98
CA ARG A 172 -70.35 57.67 -4.89
C ARG A 172 -69.88 57.84 -3.46
N ASP A 173 -68.55 57.93 -3.27
CA ASP A 173 -67.90 58.11 -1.96
C ASP A 173 -68.37 57.06 -0.90
N GLY A 174 -68.70 55.83 -1.31
CA GLY A 174 -69.22 54.82 -0.38
C GLY A 174 -68.14 54.22 0.53
N ALA A 175 -68.55 53.66 1.66
CA ALA A 175 -67.66 52.93 2.58
C ALA A 175 -68.33 51.71 3.22
N ILE A 176 -67.57 50.64 3.45
CA ILE A 176 -67.98 49.46 4.21
C ILE A 176 -66.91 49.17 5.27
N ASP A 177 -67.30 49.21 6.55
CA ASP A 177 -66.51 48.65 7.64
C ASP A 177 -66.95 47.19 7.84
N PHE A 178 -66.03 46.22 7.75
CA PHE A 178 -66.31 44.81 7.97
C PHE A 178 -65.44 44.21 9.07
N THR A 179 -66.06 43.78 10.18
CA THR A 179 -65.39 43.09 11.29
C THR A 179 -65.77 41.62 11.31
N ASP A 180 -64.79 40.71 11.34
CA ASP A 180 -65.03 39.28 11.38
C ASP A 180 -64.47 38.64 12.66
N ALA A 181 -65.37 38.29 13.58
CA ALA A 181 -65.03 37.65 14.84
C ALA A 181 -64.62 36.17 14.69
N VAL A 182 -64.82 35.55 13.51
CA VAL A 182 -64.47 34.16 13.23
C VAL A 182 -63.02 34.05 12.70
N THR A 183 -62.55 35.07 11.99
CA THR A 183 -61.17 35.14 11.46
C THR A 183 -60.29 36.12 12.24
N HIS A 184 -60.83 36.75 13.28
CA HIS A 184 -60.18 37.82 14.07
C HIS A 184 -59.64 38.98 13.22
N SER A 185 -60.32 39.29 12.11
CA SER A 185 -59.90 40.31 11.16
C SER A 185 -60.84 41.52 11.14
N THR A 186 -60.38 42.63 10.58
CA THR A 186 -61.21 43.79 10.26
C THR A 186 -60.70 44.40 8.96
N HIS A 187 -61.63 44.69 8.07
CA HIS A 187 -61.40 45.25 6.74
C HIS A 187 -62.12 46.58 6.61
N HIS A 188 -61.46 47.57 6.01
CA HIS A 188 -62.05 48.85 5.67
C HIS A 188 -62.05 49.02 4.15
N ILE A 189 -63.25 49.17 3.57
CA ILE A 189 -63.46 49.40 2.15
C ILE A 189 -63.90 50.85 1.97
N GLY A 190 -63.02 51.68 1.38
CA GLY A 190 -63.26 53.10 1.13
C GLY A 190 -63.53 53.42 -0.34
N HIS A 191 -63.89 54.67 -0.61
CA HIS A 191 -64.06 55.26 -1.95
C HIS A 191 -64.86 54.40 -2.94
N ILE A 192 -65.95 53.77 -2.46
CA ILE A 192 -66.79 52.89 -3.26
C ILE A 192 -67.62 53.72 -4.23
N ASP A 193 -67.15 53.77 -5.48
CA ASP A 193 -67.83 54.35 -6.63
C ASP A 193 -68.38 53.21 -7.50
N ILE A 194 -69.71 53.14 -7.66
CA ILE A 194 -70.37 52.20 -8.57
C ILE A 194 -71.12 52.98 -9.64
N GLY A 195 -71.04 52.54 -10.89
CA GLY A 195 -71.81 53.07 -12.01
C GLY A 195 -72.37 51.93 -12.86
N ILE A 196 -73.69 51.86 -13.01
CA ILE A 196 -74.36 50.91 -13.92
C ILE A 196 -75.33 51.70 -14.80
N PRO A 197 -75.05 51.86 -16.11
CA PRO A 197 -75.82 52.72 -17.01
C PRO A 197 -77.32 52.38 -17.05
N PHE A 198 -77.65 51.08 -17.06
CA PHE A 198 -79.01 50.58 -16.88
C PHE A 198 -79.01 49.10 -16.44
N LEU A 199 -80.11 48.67 -15.82
CA LEU A 199 -80.47 47.27 -15.63
C LEU A 199 -81.95 47.11 -16.02
N ALA A 200 -82.24 46.32 -17.05
CA ALA A 200 -83.59 46.05 -17.51
C ALA A 200 -83.74 44.61 -17.98
N ASN A 201 -84.77 43.91 -17.50
CA ASN A 201 -85.10 42.53 -17.91
C ASN A 201 -86.32 42.48 -18.85
N LEU A 202 -86.58 43.58 -19.56
CA LEU A 202 -87.63 43.70 -20.56
C LEU A 202 -87.24 42.95 -21.85
N PRO A 203 -88.18 42.32 -22.59
CA PRO A 203 -87.84 41.43 -23.72
C PRO A 203 -87.10 42.06 -24.93
N ARG A 204 -86.93 43.39 -24.98
CA ARG A 204 -86.11 44.07 -26.00
C ARG A 204 -84.74 44.52 -25.48
N ASP A 205 -84.58 44.56 -24.16
CA ASP A 205 -83.43 45.17 -23.49
C ASP A 205 -82.48 44.11 -22.90
N ALA A 206 -82.92 42.84 -22.82
CA ALA A 206 -82.21 41.73 -22.16
C ALA A 206 -80.92 41.27 -22.85
N ASP A 207 -80.80 41.39 -24.18
CA ASP A 207 -79.62 40.96 -24.96
C ASP A 207 -78.59 42.10 -25.18
N VAL A 208 -78.83 43.27 -24.58
CA VAL A 208 -77.95 44.46 -24.68
C VAL A 208 -76.82 44.38 -23.66
N PHE A 209 -75.61 44.78 -24.06
CA PHE A 209 -74.48 44.90 -23.13
C PHE A 209 -74.65 46.09 -22.17
N VAL A 210 -74.73 45.79 -20.88
CA VAL A 210 -74.57 46.75 -19.79
C VAL A 210 -73.08 46.91 -19.51
N LYS A 211 -72.58 48.14 -19.30
CA LYS A 211 -71.18 48.42 -18.95
C LYS A 211 -71.04 48.87 -17.48
N PRO A 212 -70.90 47.94 -16.52
CA PRO A 212 -70.71 48.29 -15.12
C PRO A 212 -69.30 48.84 -14.84
N LEU A 213 -69.20 49.68 -13.83
CA LEU A 213 -67.96 50.10 -13.18
C LEU A 213 -68.15 49.99 -11.65
N LEU A 214 -67.11 49.48 -10.98
CA LEU A 214 -66.91 49.53 -9.54
C LEU A 214 -65.45 49.96 -9.30
N SER A 215 -65.23 50.97 -8.47
CA SER A 215 -63.92 51.39 -7.96
C SER A 215 -64.02 51.45 -6.43
N MET A 216 -62.99 51.00 -5.72
CA MET A 216 -62.94 51.00 -4.24
C MET A 216 -61.51 50.79 -3.75
N ASP A 217 -61.18 51.29 -2.58
CA ASP A 217 -59.93 50.97 -1.87
C ASP A 217 -60.21 49.92 -0.80
N VAL A 218 -59.60 48.74 -0.88
CA VAL A 218 -59.77 47.66 0.10
C VAL A 218 -58.50 47.58 0.96
N ASP A 219 -58.59 47.95 2.23
CA ASP A 219 -57.46 48.02 3.17
C ASP A 219 -56.24 48.83 2.66
N GLY A 220 -56.49 49.86 1.84
CA GLY A 220 -55.45 50.68 1.18
C GLY A 220 -54.90 50.11 -0.13
N SER A 221 -55.50 49.04 -0.65
CA SER A 221 -55.24 48.47 -1.97
C SER A 221 -56.32 48.95 -2.95
N PRO A 222 -56.00 49.80 -3.96
CA PRO A 222 -57.00 50.25 -4.92
C PRO A 222 -57.42 49.11 -5.85
N ILE A 223 -58.73 48.91 -5.99
CA ILE A 223 -59.36 47.92 -6.87
C ILE A 223 -60.34 48.61 -7.81
N ARG A 224 -60.23 48.32 -9.10
CA ARG A 224 -61.13 48.81 -10.15
C ARG A 224 -61.61 47.65 -11.01
N ILE A 225 -62.92 47.45 -11.05
CA ILE A 225 -63.61 46.42 -11.81
C ILE A 225 -64.50 47.10 -12.84
N ALA A 226 -64.20 46.94 -14.12
CA ALA A 226 -64.98 47.50 -15.23
C ALA A 226 -65.37 46.38 -16.21
N GLY A 227 -66.16 46.67 -17.24
CA GLY A 227 -66.35 45.72 -18.35
C GLY A 227 -67.67 45.88 -19.09
N GLN A 228 -68.14 44.78 -19.66
CA GLN A 228 -69.45 44.65 -20.29
C GLN A 228 -70.08 43.28 -20.05
N THR A 229 -71.40 43.25 -19.84
CA THR A 229 -72.14 42.02 -19.52
C THR A 229 -73.56 42.01 -20.10
N ARG A 230 -74.06 40.82 -20.44
CA ARG A 230 -75.44 40.51 -20.85
C ARG A 230 -76.15 39.72 -19.73
N PRO A 231 -76.55 40.37 -18.62
CA PRO A 231 -77.00 39.66 -17.41
C PRO A 231 -78.35 38.93 -17.57
N PHE A 232 -79.18 39.36 -18.52
CA PHE A 232 -80.54 38.83 -18.72
C PHE A 232 -80.73 38.05 -20.03
N ALA A 233 -79.69 37.95 -20.87
CA ALA A 233 -79.70 37.18 -22.10
C ALA A 233 -79.82 35.66 -21.84
N ARG A 234 -80.20 34.89 -22.87
CA ARG A 234 -80.24 33.41 -22.79
C ARG A 234 -78.86 32.80 -22.59
N ASN A 235 -77.88 33.26 -23.36
CA ASN A 235 -76.46 32.98 -23.16
C ASN A 235 -75.87 34.20 -22.44
N ARG A 236 -75.45 34.05 -21.18
CA ARG A 236 -74.94 35.20 -20.40
C ARG A 236 -73.45 35.34 -20.65
N GLU A 237 -73.12 36.35 -21.43
CA GLU A 237 -71.77 36.72 -21.81
C GLU A 237 -71.30 37.89 -20.94
N SER A 238 -70.07 37.83 -20.42
CA SER A 238 -69.43 38.92 -19.68
C SER A 238 -67.94 39.00 -20.01
N ALA A 239 -67.43 40.20 -20.23
CA ALA A 239 -66.01 40.51 -20.31
C ALA A 239 -65.72 41.56 -19.23
N ILE A 240 -64.99 41.20 -18.18
CA ILE A 240 -64.80 41.99 -16.97
C ILE A 240 -63.31 42.22 -16.71
N ASP A 241 -62.90 43.48 -16.65
CA ASP A 241 -61.53 43.92 -16.44
C ASP A 241 -61.31 44.25 -14.95
N PHE A 242 -60.46 43.49 -14.28
CA PHE A 242 -60.06 43.67 -12.89
C PHE A 242 -58.65 44.27 -12.84
N HIS A 243 -58.52 45.44 -12.21
CA HIS A 243 -57.24 46.06 -11.90
C HIS A 243 -57.11 46.17 -10.39
N PHE A 244 -55.96 45.77 -9.83
CA PHE A 244 -55.67 45.83 -8.40
C PHE A 244 -54.18 46.07 -8.16
N GLN A 245 -53.84 46.74 -7.05
CA GLN A 245 -52.45 47.04 -6.70
C GLN A 245 -52.16 46.70 -5.23
N ARG A 246 -51.08 45.94 -4.99
CA ARG A 246 -50.54 45.58 -3.67
C ARG A 246 -51.53 44.88 -2.71
N LEU A 247 -52.46 44.10 -3.25
CA LEU A 247 -53.46 43.35 -2.48
C LEU A 247 -52.79 42.35 -1.52
N ASP A 248 -52.99 42.53 -0.21
CA ASP A 248 -52.39 41.72 0.87
C ASP A 248 -53.00 40.29 0.92
N LEU A 249 -52.31 39.32 0.31
CA LEU A 249 -52.84 37.96 0.11
C LEU A 249 -53.18 37.21 1.41
N PRO A 250 -52.32 37.20 2.46
CA PRO A 250 -52.63 36.57 3.75
C PRO A 250 -54.00 36.98 4.33
N ARG A 251 -54.37 38.27 4.25
CA ARG A 251 -55.64 38.77 4.82
C ARG A 251 -56.87 38.16 4.16
N TYR A 252 -56.84 37.97 2.84
CA TYR A 252 -57.99 37.49 2.08
C TYR A 252 -58.03 35.96 1.93
N LEU A 253 -56.93 35.27 2.24
CA LEU A 253 -56.83 33.81 2.14
C LEU A 253 -57.90 33.07 2.97
N ALA A 254 -58.26 33.63 4.14
CA ALA A 254 -59.32 33.10 5.02
C ALA A 254 -60.74 33.16 4.42
N TYR A 255 -60.92 33.84 3.28
CA TYR A 255 -62.18 33.94 2.55
C TYR A 255 -62.18 33.16 1.22
N ALA A 256 -61.15 32.34 0.97
CA ALA A 256 -61.13 31.42 -0.16
C ALA A 256 -62.29 30.41 -0.07
N PRO A 257 -62.95 30.04 -1.18
CA PRO A 257 -64.12 29.15 -1.17
C PRO A 257 -63.77 27.67 -0.89
N MET A 258 -62.48 27.35 -0.81
CA MET A 258 -61.95 26.04 -0.43
C MET A 258 -60.61 26.24 0.31
N ALA A 259 -60.29 25.33 1.24
CA ALA A 259 -58.97 25.32 1.86
C ALA A 259 -57.90 24.97 0.82
N LEU A 260 -56.88 25.82 0.69
CA LEU A 260 -55.73 25.54 -0.17
C LEU A 260 -54.79 24.54 0.51
N PRO A 261 -54.12 23.64 -0.24
CA PRO A 261 -53.17 22.69 0.33
C PRO A 261 -51.79 23.30 0.64
N PHE A 262 -51.67 24.62 0.64
CA PHE A 262 -50.48 25.40 0.99
C PHE A 262 -50.90 26.70 1.69
N GLY A 263 -50.07 27.20 2.60
CA GLY A 263 -50.24 28.49 3.25
C GLY A 263 -49.53 29.61 2.50
N ILE A 264 -50.05 30.83 2.55
CA ILE A 264 -49.36 32.05 2.10
C ILE A 264 -49.14 32.94 3.34
N PRO A 265 -48.02 32.80 4.07
CA PRO A 265 -47.74 33.61 5.26
C PRO A 265 -47.49 35.09 4.95
N ARG A 266 -47.06 35.42 3.73
CA ARG A 266 -46.76 36.80 3.28
C ARG A 266 -46.77 36.92 1.76
N GLY A 267 -47.13 38.11 1.27
CA GLY A 267 -47.05 38.46 -0.15
C GLY A 267 -48.14 39.44 -0.57
N THR A 268 -47.83 40.35 -1.50
CA THR A 268 -48.83 41.25 -2.10
C THR A 268 -48.97 41.00 -3.59
N LEU A 269 -50.19 41.15 -4.11
CA LEU A 269 -50.55 40.91 -5.50
C LEU A 269 -50.96 42.21 -6.21
N SER A 270 -50.35 42.47 -7.37
CA SER A 270 -50.77 43.54 -8.30
C SER A 270 -51.13 42.93 -9.65
N GLY A 271 -52.00 43.57 -10.43
CA GLY A 271 -52.37 43.02 -11.73
C GLY A 271 -53.46 43.77 -12.50
N ALA A 272 -53.58 43.36 -13.77
CA ALA A 272 -54.62 43.75 -14.70
C ALA A 272 -55.08 42.48 -15.43
N LEU A 273 -56.31 42.04 -15.18
CA LEU A 273 -56.89 40.79 -15.67
C LEU A 273 -58.18 41.06 -16.43
N THR A 274 -58.36 40.41 -17.58
CA THR A 274 -59.66 40.34 -18.26
C THR A 274 -60.23 38.94 -18.10
N LEU A 275 -61.42 38.86 -17.49
CA LEU A 275 -62.23 37.65 -17.36
C LEU A 275 -63.29 37.63 -18.47
N HIS A 276 -63.18 36.69 -19.39
CA HIS A 276 -64.25 36.33 -20.31
C HIS A 276 -65.03 35.15 -19.73
N PHE A 277 -66.34 35.33 -19.56
CA PHE A 277 -67.26 34.33 -19.02
C PHE A 277 -68.47 34.18 -19.95
N ILE A 278 -68.75 32.95 -20.39
CA ILE A 278 -69.89 32.64 -21.27
C ILE A 278 -70.68 31.48 -20.65
N GLN A 279 -71.80 31.80 -20.01
CA GLN A 279 -72.74 30.80 -19.54
C GLN A 279 -73.65 30.36 -20.70
N THR A 280 -73.36 29.20 -21.29
CA THR A 280 -74.29 28.51 -22.20
C THR A 280 -75.20 27.55 -21.44
N ALA A 281 -76.18 26.95 -22.14
CA ALA A 281 -77.04 25.90 -21.61
C ALA A 281 -76.36 24.50 -21.51
N ALA A 282 -75.19 24.32 -22.12
CA ALA A 282 -74.47 23.03 -22.13
C ALA A 282 -73.31 23.02 -21.12
N MET A 283 -72.39 23.99 -21.23
CA MET A 283 -71.27 24.19 -20.31
C MET A 283 -70.94 25.69 -20.18
N PRO A 284 -70.47 26.15 -19.00
CA PRO A 284 -69.88 27.48 -18.86
C PRO A 284 -68.44 27.50 -19.41
N GLU A 285 -68.09 28.56 -20.13
CA GLU A 285 -66.71 28.89 -20.50
C GLU A 285 -66.18 29.98 -19.57
N VAL A 286 -64.95 29.81 -19.06
CA VAL A 286 -64.21 30.80 -18.27
C VAL A 286 -62.83 30.89 -18.87
N ARG A 287 -62.46 32.06 -19.42
CA ARG A 287 -61.12 32.39 -19.91
C ARG A 287 -60.59 33.62 -19.18
N LEU A 288 -59.32 33.56 -18.78
CA LEU A 288 -58.60 34.61 -18.08
C LEU A 288 -57.33 34.97 -18.88
N SER A 289 -57.09 36.27 -19.06
CA SER A 289 -55.89 36.82 -19.70
C SER A 289 -55.44 38.11 -18.99
N GLY A 290 -54.21 38.57 -19.28
CA GLY A 290 -53.65 39.80 -18.71
C GLY A 290 -52.30 39.59 -18.02
N THR A 291 -52.02 40.33 -16.95
CA THR A 291 -50.74 40.31 -16.22
C THR A 291 -50.93 40.33 -14.72
N LEU A 292 -50.13 39.53 -14.02
CA LEU A 292 -49.96 39.51 -12.57
C LEU A 292 -48.54 39.87 -12.16
N GLN A 293 -48.40 40.49 -10.99
CA GLN A 293 -47.16 40.77 -10.30
C GLN A 293 -47.29 40.35 -8.83
N PHE A 294 -46.25 39.71 -8.31
CA PHE A 294 -46.17 39.18 -6.96
C PHE A 294 -44.95 39.78 -6.27
N ASP A 295 -45.16 40.44 -5.14
CA ASP A 295 -44.10 41.10 -4.38
C ASP A 295 -43.98 40.48 -2.98
N ASN A 296 -42.75 40.15 -2.58
CA ASN A 296 -42.37 39.62 -1.27
C ASN A 296 -43.18 38.37 -0.82
N LEU A 297 -43.55 37.52 -1.79
CA LEU A 297 -44.38 36.33 -1.64
C LEU A 297 -43.61 35.19 -0.96
N ALA A 298 -44.28 34.43 -0.09
CA ALA A 298 -43.83 33.10 0.34
C ALA A 298 -45.01 32.12 0.41
N LEU A 299 -44.72 30.85 0.13
CA LEU A 299 -45.63 29.70 0.20
C LEU A 299 -45.02 28.63 1.09
N ASP A 300 -45.79 28.16 2.07
CA ASP A 300 -45.44 27.05 2.95
C ASP A 300 -46.38 25.86 2.73
N SER A 301 -45.92 24.66 3.08
CA SER A 301 -46.77 23.46 3.12
C SER A 301 -47.77 23.52 4.28
N THR A 302 -48.75 22.59 4.31
CA THR A 302 -49.63 22.38 5.47
C THR A 302 -48.90 22.01 6.78
N GLN A 303 -47.59 21.71 6.71
CA GLN A 303 -46.72 21.44 7.86
C GLN A 303 -45.79 22.63 8.19
N HIS A 304 -46.05 23.82 7.65
CA HIS A 304 -45.20 25.02 7.80
C HIS A 304 -43.74 24.83 7.36
N GLN A 305 -43.49 23.94 6.38
CA GLN A 305 -42.20 23.86 5.69
C GLN A 305 -42.22 24.82 4.49
N PRO A 306 -41.17 25.64 4.26
CA PRO A 306 -41.14 26.53 3.10
C PRO A 306 -41.11 25.71 1.80
N ILE A 307 -41.82 26.19 0.78
CA ILE A 307 -41.83 25.61 -0.57
C ILE A 307 -41.21 26.61 -1.55
N LEU A 308 -41.73 27.84 -1.57
CA LEU A 308 -41.33 28.91 -2.48
C LEU A 308 -41.27 30.24 -1.72
N ALA A 309 -40.23 31.02 -1.95
CA ALA A 309 -40.18 32.44 -1.59
C ALA A 309 -39.73 33.25 -2.80
N LEU A 310 -40.19 34.49 -2.94
CA LEU A 310 -40.02 35.30 -4.14
C LEU A 310 -39.96 36.77 -3.75
N GLN A 311 -38.89 37.48 -4.12
CA GLN A 311 -38.78 38.92 -3.84
C GLN A 311 -39.68 39.72 -4.77
N HIS A 312 -39.57 39.45 -6.08
CA HIS A 312 -40.46 39.99 -7.11
C HIS A 312 -40.67 38.94 -8.20
N GLY A 313 -41.87 38.87 -8.77
CA GLY A 313 -42.08 38.13 -10.01
C GLY A 313 -43.30 38.60 -10.78
N SER A 314 -43.29 38.36 -12.10
CA SER A 314 -44.36 38.74 -13.01
C SER A 314 -44.81 37.53 -13.84
N LEU A 315 -46.10 37.43 -14.11
CA LEU A 315 -46.71 36.39 -14.93
C LEU A 315 -47.69 36.98 -15.94
N GLN A 316 -47.46 36.71 -17.22
CA GLN A 316 -48.40 37.01 -18.29
C GLN A 316 -49.34 35.82 -18.53
N LEU A 317 -50.64 36.06 -18.51
CA LEU A 317 -51.71 35.11 -18.82
C LEU A 317 -52.14 35.36 -20.27
N LEU A 318 -51.86 34.42 -21.19
CA LEU A 318 -52.27 34.55 -22.59
C LEU A 318 -53.68 33.99 -22.78
N ASP A 319 -53.90 32.76 -22.35
CA ASP A 319 -55.14 32.02 -22.50
C ASP A 319 -55.25 30.94 -21.41
N VAL A 320 -55.85 31.30 -20.27
CA VAL A 320 -56.07 30.39 -19.14
C VAL A 320 -57.55 30.06 -19.02
N GLU A 321 -57.91 28.79 -19.23
CA GLU A 321 -59.26 28.26 -19.08
C GLU A 321 -59.28 27.15 -18.00
N PRO A 322 -59.49 27.49 -16.72
CA PRO A 322 -59.38 26.55 -15.61
C PRO A 322 -60.37 25.38 -15.69
N LEU A 323 -61.56 25.62 -16.27
CA LEU A 323 -62.64 24.61 -16.38
C LEU A 323 -62.32 23.45 -17.34
N VAL A 324 -61.31 23.62 -18.21
CA VAL A 324 -60.82 22.58 -19.13
C VAL A 324 -59.33 22.28 -18.93
N SER A 325 -58.76 22.73 -17.81
CA SER A 325 -57.34 22.57 -17.44
C SER A 325 -56.36 23.06 -18.52
N ARG A 326 -56.68 24.14 -19.25
CA ARG A 326 -55.77 24.79 -20.22
C ARG A 326 -55.15 26.03 -19.59
N TYR A 327 -53.82 26.10 -19.63
CA TYR A 327 -53.04 27.19 -19.03
C TYR A 327 -51.93 27.60 -20.01
N ASP A 328 -52.21 28.60 -20.85
CA ASP A 328 -51.21 29.18 -21.74
C ASP A 328 -50.67 30.49 -21.15
N LEU A 329 -49.38 30.47 -20.81
CA LEU A 329 -48.68 31.51 -20.08
C LEU A 329 -47.57 32.10 -20.96
N GLY A 330 -47.44 33.43 -20.92
CA GLY A 330 -46.51 34.19 -21.76
C GLY A 330 -45.13 34.28 -21.14
N ALA A 331 -44.67 35.51 -20.91
CA ALA A 331 -43.49 35.77 -20.10
C ALA A 331 -43.79 35.51 -18.61
N MET A 332 -42.91 34.74 -17.96
CA MET A 332 -42.85 34.53 -16.52
C MET A 332 -41.44 34.92 -16.05
N GLN A 333 -41.34 35.81 -15.08
CA GLN A 333 -40.07 36.31 -14.54
C GLN A 333 -40.07 36.12 -13.03
N LEU A 334 -38.99 35.56 -12.49
CA LEU A 334 -38.83 35.30 -11.06
C LEU A 334 -37.48 35.87 -10.58
N ASP A 335 -37.53 36.81 -9.64
CA ASP A 335 -36.36 37.52 -9.10
C ASP A 335 -36.22 37.25 -7.59
N GLY A 336 -35.02 36.84 -7.17
CA GLY A 336 -34.75 36.42 -5.78
C GLY A 336 -35.63 35.24 -5.34
N ALA A 337 -35.92 34.31 -6.26
CA ALA A 337 -36.80 33.17 -5.98
C ALA A 337 -36.04 32.02 -5.28
N GLY A 338 -36.39 31.73 -4.03
CA GLY A 338 -35.92 30.55 -3.30
C GLY A 338 -36.91 29.40 -3.43
N LEU A 339 -36.44 28.21 -3.76
CA LEU A 339 -37.26 27.01 -3.96
C LEU A 339 -36.71 25.84 -3.12
N TRP A 340 -37.52 25.25 -2.25
CA TRP A 340 -37.10 24.22 -1.28
C TRP A 340 -37.73 22.87 -1.60
N TYR A 341 -36.92 21.93 -2.08
CA TYR A 341 -37.31 20.53 -2.25
C TYR A 341 -36.75 19.70 -1.10
N THR A 342 -37.64 19.11 -0.30
CA THR A 342 -37.28 18.23 0.82
C THR A 342 -37.91 16.86 0.60
N GLN A 343 -37.09 15.82 0.48
CA GLN A 343 -37.57 14.45 0.33
C GLN A 343 -37.88 13.84 1.70
N SER A 344 -39.04 13.19 1.80
CA SER A 344 -39.50 12.48 2.99
C SER A 344 -39.38 10.96 2.79
N GLY A 345 -39.22 10.23 3.90
CA GLY A 345 -39.22 8.77 3.90
C GLY A 345 -40.48 8.20 3.23
N GLY A 346 -40.31 7.18 2.40
CA GLY A 346 -41.39 6.58 1.59
C GLY A 346 -41.57 7.20 0.18
N GLY A 347 -40.77 8.21 -0.19
CA GLY A 347 -40.79 8.79 -1.55
C GLY A 347 -41.68 10.03 -1.71
N HIS A 348 -42.22 10.55 -0.61
CA HIS A 348 -42.96 11.81 -0.55
C HIS A 348 -42.03 13.03 -0.58
N SER A 349 -42.57 14.21 -0.88
CA SER A 349 -41.83 15.47 -0.89
C SER A 349 -42.64 16.66 -0.35
N SER A 350 -41.99 17.78 -0.03
CA SER A 350 -42.69 19.06 0.23
C SER A 350 -43.58 19.51 -0.93
N PHE A 351 -43.23 19.16 -2.17
CA PHE A 351 -43.97 19.52 -3.38
C PHE A 351 -45.29 18.76 -3.52
N ASP A 352 -45.48 17.63 -2.83
CA ASP A 352 -46.73 16.83 -2.88
C ASP A 352 -47.96 17.70 -2.56
N SER A 353 -47.78 18.66 -1.66
CA SER A 353 -48.78 19.68 -1.29
C SER A 353 -49.31 20.51 -2.47
N LEU A 354 -48.48 20.81 -3.47
CA LEU A 354 -48.88 21.53 -4.67
C LEU A 354 -49.70 20.66 -5.64
N ILE A 355 -49.49 19.34 -5.62
CA ILE A 355 -50.13 18.37 -6.52
C ILE A 355 -51.42 17.79 -5.92
N ALA A 356 -51.53 17.79 -4.59
CA ALA A 356 -52.66 17.28 -3.80
C ALA A 356 -53.98 18.05 -3.95
N MET A 357 -54.05 19.07 -4.82
CA MET A 357 -55.32 19.72 -5.20
C MET A 357 -56.35 18.76 -5.84
N SER A 358 -55.91 17.58 -6.30
CA SER A 358 -56.79 16.53 -6.82
C SER A 358 -57.47 15.77 -5.68
N ALA A 359 -58.68 16.17 -5.31
CA ALA A 359 -59.55 15.36 -4.45
C ALA A 359 -59.73 13.94 -5.04
N PRO A 360 -59.77 12.88 -4.21
CA PRO A 360 -59.87 11.51 -4.71
C PRO A 360 -61.14 11.33 -5.54
N ALA A 361 -60.97 10.96 -6.81
CA ALA A 361 -62.07 10.85 -7.76
C ALA A 361 -63.16 9.89 -7.26
N ALA A 362 -64.39 10.37 -7.19
CA ALA A 362 -65.54 9.54 -6.81
C ALA A 362 -65.64 8.32 -7.73
N LYS A 363 -65.79 7.12 -7.17
CA LYS A 363 -65.82 5.87 -7.94
C LYS A 363 -66.90 5.93 -9.03
N GLY A 364 -66.49 5.91 -10.30
CA GLY A 364 -67.37 6.06 -11.46
C GLY A 364 -67.27 7.41 -12.19
N ALA A 365 -66.53 8.38 -11.68
CA ALA A 365 -66.25 9.62 -12.42
C ALA A 365 -65.44 9.35 -13.70
N LYS A 366 -65.84 9.99 -14.81
CA LYS A 366 -65.07 9.97 -16.06
C LYS A 366 -63.71 10.67 -15.83
N PRO A 367 -62.58 10.12 -16.29
CA PRO A 367 -61.27 10.72 -16.05
C PRO A 367 -61.22 12.15 -16.60
N ALA A 368 -60.68 13.07 -15.80
CA ALA A 368 -60.50 14.47 -16.19
C ALA A 368 -59.52 14.58 -17.37
N PRO A 369 -59.70 15.56 -18.27
CA PRO A 369 -58.74 15.79 -19.34
C PRO A 369 -57.36 16.19 -18.76
N PRO A 370 -56.25 15.71 -19.34
CA PRO A 370 -54.91 16.00 -18.82
C PRO A 370 -54.59 17.49 -18.95
N THR A 371 -54.03 18.06 -17.88
CA THR A 371 -53.68 19.49 -17.78
C THR A 371 -52.70 19.90 -18.87
N ARG A 372 -53.11 20.89 -19.68
CA ARG A 372 -52.27 21.49 -20.73
C ARG A 372 -51.68 22.80 -20.22
N LEU A 373 -50.50 22.71 -19.61
CA LEU A 373 -49.68 23.87 -19.24
C LEU A 373 -48.65 24.16 -20.34
N ARG A 374 -48.55 25.43 -20.76
CA ARG A 374 -47.47 25.98 -21.59
C ARG A 374 -46.96 27.28 -20.98
N ILE A 375 -45.63 27.49 -20.99
CA ILE A 375 -44.97 28.74 -20.61
C ILE A 375 -44.05 29.15 -21.76
N ALA A 376 -44.32 30.30 -22.39
CA ALA A 376 -43.57 30.78 -23.55
C ALA A 376 -42.12 31.14 -23.18
N SER A 377 -41.91 31.83 -22.06
CA SER A 377 -40.57 32.03 -21.48
C SER A 377 -40.61 32.14 -19.96
N LEU A 378 -39.81 31.32 -19.28
CA LEU A 378 -39.48 31.47 -17.86
C LEU A 378 -38.09 32.09 -17.76
N THR A 379 -37.95 33.20 -17.03
CA THR A 379 -36.67 33.87 -16.74
C THR A 379 -36.41 33.84 -15.24
N LEU A 380 -35.18 33.45 -14.85
CA LEU A 380 -34.72 33.42 -13.46
C LEU A 380 -33.64 34.49 -13.25
N LYS A 381 -33.67 35.16 -12.10
CA LYS A 381 -32.65 36.12 -11.66
C LYS A 381 -32.37 35.95 -10.17
N ASP A 382 -31.08 35.79 -9.84
CA ASP A 382 -30.54 35.67 -8.47
C ASP A 382 -31.31 34.67 -7.57
N SER A 383 -31.88 33.63 -8.19
CA SER A 383 -32.69 32.60 -7.53
C SER A 383 -31.84 31.57 -6.79
N THR A 384 -32.44 30.79 -5.89
CA THR A 384 -31.80 29.66 -5.20
C THR A 384 -32.70 28.41 -5.28
N PHE A 385 -32.07 27.25 -5.41
CA PHE A 385 -32.73 25.96 -5.23
C PHE A 385 -32.02 25.21 -4.10
N HIS A 386 -32.78 24.85 -3.07
CA HIS A 386 -32.30 24.12 -1.91
C HIS A 386 -32.88 22.71 -1.98
N TYR A 387 -32.01 21.71 -2.06
CA TYR A 387 -32.35 20.30 -2.01
C TYR A 387 -31.97 19.71 -0.63
N ALA A 388 -32.84 18.86 -0.08
CA ALA A 388 -32.49 17.97 1.02
C ALA A 388 -33.08 16.58 0.76
N ASP A 389 -32.28 15.54 1.00
CA ASP A 389 -32.75 14.15 0.96
C ASP A 389 -33.38 13.70 2.30
N ALA A 390 -33.83 12.45 2.36
CA ALA A 390 -34.47 11.88 3.55
C ALA A 390 -33.50 11.64 4.72
N ASP A 391 -32.20 11.51 4.45
CA ASP A 391 -31.13 11.37 5.45
C ASP A 391 -30.57 12.74 5.91
N LYS A 392 -31.10 13.83 5.34
CA LYS A 392 -30.78 15.24 5.59
C LYS A 392 -29.45 15.73 5.03
N HIS A 393 -28.89 15.06 4.01
CA HIS A 393 -27.83 15.67 3.20
C HIS A 393 -28.45 16.84 2.41
N THR A 394 -27.80 18.00 2.44
CA THR A 394 -28.29 19.22 1.79
C THR A 394 -27.39 19.65 0.64
N LEU A 395 -28.00 20.26 -0.38
CA LEU A 395 -27.30 20.79 -1.54
C LEU A 395 -27.95 22.11 -1.98
N GLU A 396 -27.16 23.18 -2.06
CA GLU A 396 -27.62 24.49 -2.52
C GLU A 396 -27.10 24.81 -3.93
N LEU A 397 -28.04 25.10 -4.82
CA LEU A 397 -27.84 25.62 -6.16
C LEU A 397 -28.24 27.11 -6.17
N GLY A 398 -27.31 27.99 -5.79
CA GLY A 398 -27.54 29.40 -5.55
C GLY A 398 -27.19 30.33 -6.72
N LYS A 399 -27.71 31.56 -6.70
CA LYS A 399 -27.52 32.60 -7.75
C LYS A 399 -27.86 32.11 -9.16
N LEU A 400 -28.92 31.31 -9.26
CA LEU A 400 -29.50 30.83 -10.51
C LEU A 400 -30.00 32.01 -11.34
N ARG A 401 -29.60 32.02 -12.61
CA ARG A 401 -29.98 33.00 -13.62
C ARG A 401 -30.02 32.38 -15.01
N GLY A 402 -30.87 32.91 -15.88
CA GLY A 402 -31.01 32.44 -17.26
C GLY A 402 -32.46 32.29 -17.67
N SER A 403 -32.73 31.45 -18.67
CA SER A 403 -34.09 31.25 -19.19
C SER A 403 -34.40 29.84 -19.67
N ILE A 404 -35.71 29.53 -19.68
CA ILE A 404 -36.30 28.34 -20.29
C ILE A 404 -37.38 28.81 -21.27
N MET A 405 -37.27 28.48 -22.56
CA MET A 405 -38.20 28.97 -23.60
C MET A 405 -39.03 27.83 -24.17
N GLY A 406 -40.37 27.97 -24.15
CA GLY A 406 -41.31 27.00 -24.72
C GLY A 406 -41.58 25.76 -23.85
N LEU A 407 -41.64 25.92 -22.52
CA LEU A 407 -41.93 24.81 -21.61
C LEU A 407 -43.38 24.33 -21.79
N SER A 408 -43.59 23.01 -21.86
CA SER A 408 -44.91 22.40 -22.10
C SER A 408 -45.05 21.07 -21.36
N LEU A 409 -46.22 20.81 -20.77
CA LEU A 409 -46.61 19.48 -20.27
C LEU A 409 -47.34 18.62 -21.33
N ALA A 410 -47.77 19.23 -22.44
CA ALA A 410 -48.31 18.52 -23.59
C ALA A 410 -47.20 18.25 -24.62
N SER A 411 -47.34 17.17 -25.41
CA SER A 411 -46.41 16.84 -26.50
C SER A 411 -46.22 18.03 -27.45
N ALA A 412 -44.98 18.50 -27.55
CA ALA A 412 -44.59 19.74 -28.21
C ALA A 412 -43.11 19.67 -28.64
N ALA A 413 -42.57 20.74 -29.21
CA ALA A 413 -41.12 20.86 -29.40
C ALA A 413 -40.41 21.02 -28.03
N PRO A 414 -39.25 20.37 -27.80
CA PRO A 414 -38.49 20.53 -26.56
C PRO A 414 -38.13 21.98 -26.24
N ALA A 415 -38.31 22.38 -24.98
CA ALA A 415 -38.04 23.72 -24.50
C ALA A 415 -36.53 24.01 -24.50
N LYS A 416 -36.12 25.21 -24.94
CA LYS A 416 -34.70 25.60 -24.91
C LYS A 416 -34.30 26.01 -23.50
N LEU A 417 -33.22 25.43 -23.00
CA LEU A 417 -32.66 25.64 -21.67
C LEU A 417 -31.33 26.40 -21.78
N ASP A 418 -31.17 27.48 -21.01
CA ASP A 418 -29.88 28.18 -20.86
C ASP A 418 -29.82 28.78 -19.43
N LEU A 419 -29.19 28.05 -18.50
CA LEU A 419 -29.11 28.39 -17.08
C LEU A 419 -27.67 28.40 -16.57
N ALA A 420 -27.37 29.30 -15.64
CA ALA A 420 -26.11 29.34 -14.89
C ALA A 420 -26.35 29.68 -13.41
N GLY A 421 -25.47 29.22 -12.53
CA GLY A 421 -25.51 29.46 -11.09
C GLY A 421 -24.24 29.03 -10.37
N ARG A 422 -24.35 28.81 -9.06
CA ARG A 422 -23.29 28.29 -8.18
C ARG A 422 -23.78 27.04 -7.47
N LEU A 423 -22.87 26.08 -7.33
CA LEU A 423 -23.09 24.82 -6.63
C LEU A 423 -21.86 24.60 -5.76
N ASP A 424 -22.07 24.37 -4.46
CA ASP A 424 -21.04 24.24 -3.41
C ASP A 424 -19.71 24.98 -3.68
N GLY A 425 -19.73 26.30 -3.49
CA GLY A 425 -18.59 27.19 -3.73
C GLY A 425 -18.22 27.42 -5.21
N GLY A 426 -18.46 26.45 -6.10
CA GLY A 426 -18.11 26.48 -7.51
C GLY A 426 -19.10 27.25 -8.41
N ARG A 427 -19.04 26.93 -9.70
CA ARG A 427 -20.00 27.37 -10.74
C ARG A 427 -20.61 26.17 -11.44
N ILE A 428 -21.84 26.35 -11.92
CA ILE A 428 -22.57 25.41 -12.77
C ILE A 428 -23.26 26.18 -13.90
N ALA A 429 -23.28 25.64 -15.12
CA ALA A 429 -24.15 26.09 -16.19
C ALA A 429 -24.58 24.92 -17.08
N ALA A 430 -25.82 24.95 -17.57
CA ALA A 430 -26.42 23.92 -18.42
C ALA A 430 -27.17 24.56 -19.59
N LYS A 431 -26.86 24.12 -20.82
CA LYS A 431 -27.46 24.65 -22.05
C LYS A 431 -27.89 23.53 -22.99
N GLY A 432 -29.16 23.55 -23.44
CA GLY A 432 -29.71 22.45 -24.24
C GLY A 432 -31.22 22.49 -24.41
N THR A 433 -31.85 21.32 -24.34
CA THR A 433 -33.28 21.11 -24.55
C THR A 433 -33.92 20.24 -23.46
N LEU A 434 -35.10 20.65 -22.98
CA LEU A 434 -35.90 20.01 -21.94
C LEU A 434 -37.30 19.67 -22.48
N ASP A 435 -37.66 18.38 -22.47
CA ASP A 435 -38.97 17.87 -22.87
C ASP A 435 -39.65 17.21 -21.67
N LEU A 436 -40.57 17.94 -21.02
CA LEU A 436 -41.32 17.41 -19.88
C LEU A 436 -42.41 16.41 -20.29
N ALA A 437 -42.87 16.43 -21.54
CA ALA A 437 -43.89 15.51 -22.03
C ALA A 437 -43.30 14.12 -22.36
N ALA A 438 -42.02 14.06 -22.72
CA ALA A 438 -41.26 12.82 -22.92
C ALA A 438 -40.35 12.45 -21.73
N SER A 439 -40.36 13.23 -20.64
CA SER A 439 -39.46 13.10 -19.47
C SER A 439 -37.97 13.04 -19.84
N LYS A 440 -37.50 14.01 -20.65
CA LYS A 440 -36.15 14.03 -21.23
C LYS A 440 -35.45 15.37 -21.09
N LEU A 441 -34.14 15.30 -20.84
CA LEU A 441 -33.20 16.42 -20.88
C LEU A 441 -32.03 16.03 -21.77
N ALA A 442 -31.57 16.95 -22.61
CA ALA A 442 -30.31 16.84 -23.33
C ALA A 442 -29.60 18.20 -23.28
N ALA A 443 -28.47 18.29 -22.57
CA ALA A 443 -27.77 19.55 -22.36
C ALA A 443 -26.26 19.38 -22.24
N ALA A 444 -25.52 20.35 -22.79
CA ALA A 444 -24.12 20.56 -22.45
C ALA A 444 -24.06 21.09 -21.00
N LEU A 445 -23.51 20.29 -20.09
CA LEU A 445 -23.32 20.64 -18.69
C LEU A 445 -21.88 21.10 -18.48
N THR A 446 -21.71 22.16 -17.70
CA THR A 446 -20.42 22.61 -17.19
C THR A 446 -20.47 22.79 -15.68
N LEU A 447 -19.55 22.16 -14.97
CA LEU A 447 -19.24 22.37 -13.55
C LEU A 447 -17.81 22.92 -13.47
N GLN A 448 -17.57 23.90 -12.61
CA GLN A 448 -16.22 24.44 -12.39
C GLN A 448 -15.96 24.64 -10.90
N GLN A 449 -15.00 23.88 -10.38
CA GLN A 449 -14.51 23.97 -8.99
C GLN A 449 -15.62 23.87 -7.93
N VAL A 450 -16.56 22.95 -8.14
CA VAL A 450 -17.63 22.57 -7.19
C VAL A 450 -17.04 21.63 -6.13
N GLY A 451 -17.31 21.84 -4.84
CA GLY A 451 -16.83 20.93 -3.79
C GLY A 451 -17.44 19.53 -3.88
N LEU A 452 -16.65 18.51 -3.57
CA LEU A 452 -17.06 17.10 -3.74
C LEU A 452 -17.83 16.54 -2.53
N ALA A 453 -17.58 17.05 -1.32
CA ALA A 453 -18.10 16.45 -0.09
C ALA A 453 -19.65 16.48 0.01
N PRO A 454 -20.37 17.59 -0.26
CA PRO A 454 -21.84 17.59 -0.26
C PRO A 454 -22.44 16.76 -1.40
N LEU A 455 -21.74 16.64 -2.53
CA LEU A 455 -22.15 15.78 -3.63
C LEU A 455 -22.10 14.30 -3.26
N GLN A 456 -21.16 13.86 -2.41
CA GLN A 456 -21.02 12.45 -2.05
C GLN A 456 -22.26 11.90 -1.32
N GLY A 457 -22.80 12.66 -0.36
CA GLY A 457 -24.01 12.27 0.38
C GLY A 457 -25.22 12.11 -0.54
N VAL A 458 -25.52 13.16 -1.33
CA VAL A 458 -26.66 13.18 -2.25
C VAL A 458 -26.53 12.15 -3.40
N ALA A 459 -25.31 11.83 -3.84
CA ALA A 459 -25.07 10.86 -4.91
C ALA A 459 -25.04 9.38 -4.44
N ALA A 460 -25.17 9.12 -3.14
CA ALA A 460 -25.14 7.78 -2.54
C ALA A 460 -23.96 6.90 -3.04
N MET A 461 -22.77 7.50 -3.19
CA MET A 461 -21.61 6.80 -3.76
C MET A 461 -21.20 5.58 -2.91
N PRO A 462 -20.92 4.41 -3.53
CA PRO A 462 -20.58 3.17 -2.81
C PRO A 462 -19.11 3.16 -2.34
N LEU A 463 -18.77 4.07 -1.43
CA LEU A 463 -17.45 4.23 -0.83
C LEU A 463 -17.55 4.13 0.70
N ASP A 464 -16.68 3.34 1.33
CA ASP A 464 -16.58 3.23 2.79
C ASP A 464 -15.60 4.26 3.41
N GLY A 465 -15.66 5.48 2.88
CA GLY A 465 -14.93 6.64 3.37
C GLY A 465 -15.56 7.93 2.82
N HIS A 466 -15.21 9.06 3.41
CA HIS A 466 -15.73 10.37 3.04
C HIS A 466 -14.65 11.25 2.40
N ALA A 467 -15.02 12.04 1.41
CA ALA A 467 -14.14 13.04 0.80
C ALA A 467 -13.96 14.23 1.77
N ALA A 468 -12.75 14.40 2.30
CA ALA A 468 -12.41 15.50 3.21
C ALA A 468 -11.99 16.78 2.47
N ASP A 469 -11.44 16.66 1.26
CA ASP A 469 -11.25 17.75 0.29
C ASP A 469 -11.40 17.19 -1.15
N GLY A 470 -11.64 18.08 -2.10
CA GLY A 470 -11.76 17.77 -3.52
C GLY A 470 -12.67 18.75 -4.25
N LYS A 471 -12.20 19.29 -5.38
CA LYS A 471 -12.96 20.20 -6.24
C LYS A 471 -13.16 19.60 -7.62
N LEU A 472 -14.41 19.34 -7.95
CA LEU A 472 -14.89 18.79 -9.21
C LEU A 472 -15.08 19.88 -10.27
N SER A 473 -14.60 19.62 -11.48
CA SER A 473 -14.94 20.34 -12.70
C SER A 473 -15.33 19.34 -13.78
N VAL A 474 -16.38 19.62 -14.55
CA VAL A 474 -16.93 18.72 -15.56
C VAL A 474 -17.33 19.54 -16.78
N SER A 475 -17.13 19.03 -18.00
CA SER A 475 -17.69 19.61 -19.21
C SER A 475 -18.03 18.52 -20.23
N GLY A 476 -19.30 18.40 -20.62
CA GLY A 476 -19.73 17.36 -21.56
C GLY A 476 -21.23 17.35 -21.88
N ASP A 477 -21.63 16.51 -22.83
CA ASP A 477 -23.04 16.32 -23.20
C ASP A 477 -23.71 15.33 -22.24
N VAL A 478 -24.71 15.80 -21.49
CA VAL A 478 -25.56 14.99 -20.63
C VAL A 478 -26.90 14.74 -21.31
N ARG A 479 -27.37 13.49 -21.31
CA ARG A 479 -28.78 13.15 -21.59
C ARG A 479 -29.35 12.39 -20.40
N LEU A 480 -30.56 12.77 -19.99
CA LEU A 480 -31.26 12.19 -18.85
C LEU A 480 -32.69 11.84 -19.28
N ASP A 481 -33.08 10.59 -19.10
CA ASP A 481 -34.44 10.08 -19.33
C ASP A 481 -35.00 9.62 -17.98
N TRP A 482 -36.16 10.15 -17.59
CA TRP A 482 -36.88 9.76 -16.37
C TRP A 482 -38.34 9.36 -16.69
N GLY A 483 -38.57 8.83 -17.89
CA GLY A 483 -39.88 8.36 -18.35
C GLY A 483 -40.25 7.01 -17.75
N LYS A 484 -40.11 5.92 -18.52
CA LYS A 484 -40.46 4.56 -18.07
C LYS A 484 -39.34 3.86 -17.30
N ALA A 485 -38.10 4.27 -17.50
CA ALA A 485 -36.92 3.75 -16.83
C ALA A 485 -35.92 4.91 -16.72
N PHE A 486 -35.28 5.05 -15.57
CA PHE A 486 -34.27 6.09 -15.35
C PHE A 486 -32.99 5.74 -16.13
N ASN A 487 -32.51 6.65 -16.98
CA ASN A 487 -31.20 6.53 -17.62
C ASN A 487 -30.44 7.85 -17.61
N VAL A 488 -29.14 7.75 -17.43
CA VAL A 488 -28.16 8.84 -17.58
C VAL A 488 -27.17 8.40 -18.65
N GLN A 489 -27.05 9.20 -19.70
CA GLN A 489 -26.02 9.06 -20.72
C GLN A 489 -25.08 10.27 -20.68
N LEU A 490 -23.78 10.02 -20.71
CA LEU A 490 -22.74 11.06 -20.80
C LEU A 490 -21.91 10.79 -22.05
N ALA A 491 -21.58 11.83 -22.82
CA ALA A 491 -20.75 11.69 -24.01
C ALA A 491 -19.76 12.86 -24.15
N LYS A 492 -18.53 12.54 -24.57
CA LYS A 492 -17.42 13.50 -24.75
C LYS A 492 -17.18 14.37 -23.50
N THR A 493 -17.28 13.76 -22.33
CA THR A 493 -17.24 14.48 -21.05
C THR A 493 -15.81 14.52 -20.50
N HIS A 494 -15.26 15.71 -20.30
CA HIS A 494 -14.07 15.92 -19.49
C HIS A 494 -14.46 16.02 -18.02
N VAL A 495 -13.70 15.38 -17.14
CA VAL A 495 -13.85 15.41 -15.68
C VAL A 495 -12.49 15.72 -15.06
N ALA A 496 -12.42 16.69 -14.16
CA ALA A 496 -11.21 17.04 -13.42
C ALA A 496 -11.52 17.13 -11.93
N VAL A 497 -10.71 16.50 -11.08
CA VAL A 497 -10.83 16.53 -9.62
C VAL A 497 -9.51 17.00 -9.02
N THR A 498 -9.48 18.23 -8.51
CA THR A 498 -8.28 18.87 -7.95
C THR A 498 -8.32 18.91 -6.42
N GLY A 499 -7.19 18.60 -5.77
CA GLY A 499 -7.03 18.66 -4.31
C GLY A 499 -7.86 17.61 -3.56
N PHE A 500 -7.87 16.36 -4.02
CA PHE A 500 -8.71 15.32 -3.41
C PHE A 500 -8.03 14.67 -2.21
N ALA A 501 -8.83 14.38 -1.17
CA ALA A 501 -8.44 13.56 -0.02
C ALA A 501 -9.62 12.70 0.45
N LEU A 502 -9.43 11.37 0.53
CA LEU A 502 -10.40 10.41 1.07
C LEU A 502 -9.99 9.99 2.49
N GLN A 503 -10.94 9.98 3.42
CA GLN A 503 -10.74 9.52 4.81
C GLN A 503 -11.68 8.36 5.18
N PRO A 504 -11.22 7.32 5.90
CA PRO A 504 -12.09 6.27 6.41
C PRO A 504 -13.07 6.80 7.46
N HIS A 505 -14.28 6.23 7.52
CA HIS A 505 -15.26 6.56 8.55
C HIS A 505 -14.69 6.32 9.97
N GLY A 506 -14.68 7.37 10.81
CA GLY A 506 -14.21 7.31 12.21
C GLY A 506 -12.69 7.30 12.39
N LYS A 507 -11.91 7.79 11.41
CA LYS A 507 -10.45 7.95 11.49
C LYS A 507 -9.97 9.25 10.85
N ASP A 508 -10.39 10.36 11.44
CA ASP A 508 -10.28 11.74 10.93
C ASP A 508 -8.84 12.24 10.63
N THR A 509 -7.81 11.47 11.02
CA THR A 509 -6.39 11.75 10.76
C THR A 509 -5.76 10.89 9.66
N ALA A 510 -6.44 9.88 9.14
CA ALA A 510 -5.92 8.96 8.14
C ALA A 510 -6.37 9.34 6.73
N VAL A 511 -5.43 9.66 5.83
CA VAL A 511 -5.70 10.00 4.42
C VAL A 511 -5.03 8.95 3.50
N PRO A 512 -5.60 7.74 3.37
CA PRO A 512 -5.02 6.65 2.58
C PRO A 512 -5.04 6.89 1.07
N VAL A 513 -5.84 7.83 0.56
CA VAL A 513 -5.85 8.26 -0.85
C VAL A 513 -5.94 9.78 -0.94
N ALA A 514 -4.99 10.38 -1.67
CA ALA A 514 -5.05 11.80 -2.06
C ALA A 514 -4.38 12.04 -3.41
N TRP A 515 -4.73 13.13 -4.10
CA TRP A 515 -4.03 13.57 -5.33
C TRP A 515 -4.14 15.09 -5.57
N LYS A 516 -3.16 15.67 -6.27
CA LYS A 516 -3.17 17.11 -6.60
C LYS A 516 -4.18 17.41 -7.71
N SER A 517 -4.15 16.62 -8.80
CA SER A 517 -5.18 16.60 -9.82
C SER A 517 -5.38 15.19 -10.36
N LEU A 518 -6.61 14.91 -10.80
CA LEU A 518 -6.97 13.77 -11.62
C LEU A 518 -7.85 14.30 -12.73
N ASP A 519 -7.41 14.11 -13.98
CA ASP A 519 -8.08 14.56 -15.19
C ASP A 519 -8.46 13.32 -16.02
N ALA A 520 -9.71 13.26 -16.50
CA ALA A 520 -10.27 12.09 -17.17
C ALA A 520 -11.17 12.49 -18.34
N THR A 521 -11.10 11.76 -19.46
CA THR A 521 -12.07 11.85 -20.56
C THR A 521 -12.97 10.64 -20.58
N LEU A 522 -14.28 10.89 -20.67
CA LEU A 522 -15.34 9.89 -20.73
C LEU A 522 -16.03 10.01 -22.09
N ASP A 523 -15.71 9.07 -22.99
CA ASP A 523 -16.20 9.10 -24.37
C ASP A 523 -17.68 8.74 -24.43
N ASN A 524 -18.09 7.72 -23.66
CA ASN A 524 -19.48 7.28 -23.50
C ASN A 524 -19.73 6.64 -22.12
N PHE A 525 -20.83 7.02 -21.47
CA PHE A 525 -21.42 6.31 -20.33
C PHE A 525 -22.91 6.13 -20.58
N ASP A 526 -23.49 4.98 -20.25
CA ASP A 526 -24.93 4.71 -20.33
C ASP A 526 -25.35 3.80 -19.16
N LEU A 527 -26.07 4.38 -18.20
CA LEU A 527 -26.46 3.72 -16.96
C LEU A 527 -27.36 2.50 -17.21
N ALA A 528 -28.37 2.62 -18.07
CA ALA A 528 -29.31 1.53 -18.35
C ALA A 528 -28.65 0.38 -19.14
N ARG A 529 -27.61 0.67 -19.93
CA ARG A 529 -26.79 -0.35 -20.60
C ARG A 529 -25.66 -0.91 -19.73
N HIS A 530 -25.39 -0.32 -18.56
CA HIS A 530 -24.25 -0.65 -17.70
C HIS A 530 -22.90 -0.56 -18.44
N THR A 531 -22.73 0.47 -19.30
CA THR A 531 -21.49 0.68 -20.07
C THR A 531 -20.76 1.97 -19.72
N ALA A 532 -19.42 1.91 -19.65
CA ALA A 532 -18.56 3.05 -19.38
C ALA A 532 -17.23 2.98 -20.18
N GLN A 533 -17.01 3.94 -21.07
CA GLN A 533 -15.83 4.01 -21.95
C GLN A 533 -15.08 5.32 -21.69
N LEU A 534 -13.87 5.20 -21.14
CA LEU A 534 -12.99 6.30 -20.83
C LEU A 534 -11.82 6.32 -21.82
N GLY A 535 -11.45 7.52 -22.27
CA GLY A 535 -10.32 7.73 -23.17
C GLY A 535 -9.01 7.72 -22.36
N ALA A 536 -8.69 8.84 -21.74
CA ALA A 536 -7.55 8.98 -20.84
C ALA A 536 -8.01 9.19 -19.39
N VAL A 537 -7.23 8.69 -18.42
CA VAL A 537 -7.31 9.02 -16.99
C VAL A 537 -5.90 9.28 -16.48
N THR A 538 -5.59 10.53 -16.13
CA THR A 538 -4.25 10.95 -15.69
C THR A 538 -4.27 11.63 -14.32
N ALA A 539 -3.43 11.16 -13.38
CA ALA A 539 -3.32 11.75 -12.04
C ALA A 539 -1.92 12.33 -11.74
N ASP A 540 -1.84 13.52 -11.14
CA ASP A 540 -0.59 14.10 -10.62
C ASP A 540 -0.54 14.11 -9.09
N GLY A 541 0.60 13.72 -8.54
CA GLY A 541 0.85 13.70 -7.10
C GLY A 541 -0.07 12.74 -6.33
N LEU A 542 -0.46 11.63 -6.97
CA LEU A 542 -1.24 10.57 -6.35
C LEU A 542 -0.47 9.95 -5.19
N ASN A 543 -0.98 10.11 -3.96
CA ASN A 543 -0.44 9.52 -2.75
C ASN A 543 -1.35 8.40 -2.26
N LEU A 544 -0.78 7.21 -2.06
CA LEU A 544 -1.48 6.02 -1.56
C LEU A 544 -0.78 5.46 -0.32
N GLU A 545 -1.53 5.27 0.77
CA GLU A 545 -1.10 4.42 1.88
C GLU A 545 -1.80 3.06 1.77
N VAL A 546 -1.02 1.98 1.86
CA VAL A 546 -1.50 0.61 1.63
C VAL A 546 -0.95 -0.33 2.69
N GLN A 547 -1.82 -0.81 3.58
CA GLN A 547 -1.45 -1.70 4.67
C GLN A 547 -1.98 -3.12 4.44
N ARG A 548 -1.06 -4.08 4.34
CA ARG A 548 -1.41 -5.51 4.38
C ARG A 548 -1.45 -5.98 5.83
N ARG A 549 -2.64 -6.31 6.32
CA ARG A 549 -2.91 -6.72 7.70
C ARG A 549 -2.47 -8.16 7.96
N ARG A 550 -2.43 -8.57 9.24
CA ARG A 550 -2.00 -9.92 9.69
C ARG A 550 -2.89 -11.05 9.18
N ASP A 551 -4.16 -10.78 8.88
CA ASP A 551 -5.09 -11.70 8.21
C ASP A 551 -4.86 -11.80 6.68
N LYS A 552 -3.82 -11.11 6.17
CA LYS A 552 -3.40 -10.99 4.78
C LYS A 552 -4.30 -10.14 3.88
N ARG A 553 -5.33 -9.47 4.43
CA ARG A 553 -6.15 -8.50 3.70
C ARG A 553 -5.39 -7.19 3.44
N ILE A 554 -5.82 -6.45 2.43
CA ILE A 554 -5.34 -5.10 2.12
C ILE A 554 -6.45 -4.12 2.54
N ASP A 555 -6.10 -3.13 3.34
CA ASP A 555 -7.04 -2.13 3.87
C ASP A 555 -7.66 -1.21 2.82
N LEU A 556 -6.87 -0.79 1.81
CA LEU A 556 -7.33 0.05 0.71
C LEU A 556 -8.52 -0.57 -0.04
N LEU A 557 -8.57 -1.90 -0.15
CA LEU A 557 -9.67 -2.63 -0.81
C LEU A 557 -10.98 -2.57 -0.03
N GLU A 558 -10.94 -2.29 1.28
CA GLU A 558 -12.16 -2.16 2.10
C GLU A 558 -12.85 -0.81 1.87
N LEU A 559 -12.11 0.25 1.52
CA LEU A 559 -12.67 1.58 1.22
C LEU A 559 -13.52 1.61 -0.06
N PHE A 560 -13.23 0.70 -0.99
CA PHE A 560 -13.97 0.53 -2.25
C PHE A 560 -14.92 -0.69 -2.23
N ALA A 561 -15.13 -1.31 -1.06
CA ALA A 561 -16.04 -2.43 -0.90
C ALA A 561 -17.45 -1.94 -0.55
N SER A 562 -18.39 -2.08 -1.48
CA SER A 562 -19.80 -1.74 -1.27
C SER A 562 -20.39 -2.49 -0.08
N ARG A 563 -20.63 -1.78 1.04
CA ARG A 563 -21.39 -2.35 2.17
C ARG A 563 -22.82 -2.68 1.70
N PRO A 564 -23.33 -3.91 1.92
CA PRO A 564 -24.71 -4.24 1.56
C PRO A 564 -25.69 -3.40 2.40
N SER A 565 -26.61 -2.72 1.72
CA SER A 565 -27.60 -1.87 2.39
C SER A 565 -28.55 -2.71 3.24
N ARG A 566 -28.81 -2.24 4.47
CA ARG A 566 -29.43 -3.02 5.56
C ARG A 566 -30.94 -3.21 5.33
N GLY A 567 -31.28 -4.15 4.45
CA GLY A 567 -32.66 -4.51 4.11
C GLY A 567 -32.89 -4.85 2.63
N ALA A 568 -31.91 -4.66 1.75
CA ALA A 568 -32.05 -5.00 0.33
C ALA A 568 -31.97 -6.51 0.08
N THR A 569 -33.00 -7.07 -0.58
CA THR A 569 -32.94 -8.42 -1.17
C THR A 569 -31.93 -8.42 -2.32
N THR A 570 -30.94 -9.31 -2.26
CA THR A 570 -29.85 -9.40 -3.24
C THR A 570 -30.28 -10.09 -4.55
N GLU A 571 -31.08 -9.39 -5.35
CA GLU A 571 -31.04 -9.60 -6.79
C GLU A 571 -29.63 -9.28 -7.31
N LYS A 572 -29.10 -10.10 -8.21
CA LYS A 572 -27.81 -9.82 -8.86
C LYS A 572 -28.00 -8.73 -9.91
N SER A 573 -27.60 -7.51 -9.60
CA SER A 573 -27.49 -6.43 -10.59
C SER A 573 -26.61 -6.88 -11.78
N PRO A 574 -26.90 -6.41 -13.01
CA PRO A 574 -26.08 -6.73 -14.18
C PRO A 574 -24.61 -6.32 -13.99
N ALA A 575 -23.71 -7.08 -14.62
CA ALA A 575 -22.29 -6.73 -14.65
C ALA A 575 -22.05 -5.49 -15.54
N TRP A 576 -21.15 -4.61 -15.11
CA TRP A 576 -20.74 -3.45 -15.89
C TRP A 576 -19.67 -3.81 -16.93
N HIS A 577 -19.87 -3.39 -18.17
CA HIS A 577 -18.88 -3.46 -19.25
C HIS A 577 -18.15 -2.14 -19.35
N TRP A 578 -16.86 -2.12 -19.05
CA TRP A 578 -16.07 -0.88 -18.98
C TRP A 578 -14.71 -1.00 -19.67
N SER A 579 -14.20 0.12 -20.16
CA SER A 579 -12.86 0.23 -20.75
C SER A 579 -12.22 1.59 -20.49
N VAL A 580 -10.90 1.60 -20.34
CA VAL A 580 -10.06 2.80 -20.24
C VAL A 580 -8.93 2.68 -21.26
N ALA A 581 -8.88 3.55 -22.26
CA ALA A 581 -7.90 3.43 -23.34
C ALA A 581 -6.47 3.76 -22.89
N HIS A 582 -6.31 4.71 -21.97
CA HIS A 582 -5.04 5.10 -21.33
C HIS A 582 -5.24 5.47 -19.86
N VAL A 583 -4.50 4.84 -18.95
CA VAL A 583 -4.31 5.31 -17.57
C VAL A 583 -2.88 5.81 -17.43
N GLY A 584 -2.68 6.96 -16.79
CA GLY A 584 -1.36 7.54 -16.53
C GLY A 584 -1.26 8.16 -15.13
N PHE A 585 -0.06 8.24 -14.58
CA PHE A 585 0.20 8.93 -13.32
C PHE A 585 1.59 9.55 -13.30
N LYS A 586 1.72 10.67 -12.57
CA LYS A 586 2.96 11.43 -12.41
C LYS A 586 3.17 11.85 -10.96
N GLN A 587 4.44 11.91 -10.55
CA GLN A 587 4.89 12.27 -9.21
C GLN A 587 4.21 11.47 -8.09
N ALA A 588 3.75 10.25 -8.37
CA ALA A 588 2.99 9.47 -7.40
C ALA A 588 3.90 8.90 -6.31
N SER A 589 3.33 8.64 -5.13
CA SER A 589 4.00 8.00 -4.01
C SER A 589 3.13 6.90 -3.40
N VAL A 590 3.73 5.74 -3.14
CA VAL A 590 3.04 4.60 -2.52
C VAL A 590 3.80 4.18 -1.28
N ALA A 591 3.15 4.30 -0.12
CA ALA A 591 3.64 3.80 1.16
C ALA A 591 2.99 2.45 1.46
N PHE A 592 3.70 1.35 1.14
CA PHE A 592 3.24 -0.01 1.41
C PHE A 592 3.80 -0.51 2.74
N THR A 593 2.95 -1.05 3.62
CA THR A 593 3.37 -1.70 4.88
C THR A 593 2.76 -3.09 5.03
N ASP A 594 3.60 -4.12 5.10
CA ASP A 594 3.17 -5.51 5.32
C ASP A 594 3.36 -5.94 6.77
N HIS A 595 2.26 -6.10 7.51
CA HIS A 595 2.21 -6.61 8.88
C HIS A 595 2.12 -8.15 8.97
N ALA A 596 1.99 -8.85 7.83
CA ALA A 596 2.00 -10.32 7.72
C ALA A 596 3.38 -10.88 7.30
N ALA A 597 4.32 -10.03 6.89
CA ALA A 597 5.67 -10.42 6.49
C ALA A 597 6.55 -10.99 7.62
N GLY A 598 6.20 -10.80 8.89
CA GLY A 598 6.97 -11.33 10.02
C GLY A 598 6.64 -10.68 11.37
N PRO A 599 7.48 -10.86 12.41
CA PRO A 599 7.27 -10.28 13.74
C PRO A 599 7.48 -8.76 13.79
N LYS A 600 8.17 -8.19 12.78
CA LYS A 600 8.24 -6.75 12.51
C LYS A 600 7.61 -6.48 11.14
N PRO A 601 6.84 -5.40 10.96
CA PRO A 601 6.29 -5.05 9.66
C PRO A 601 7.39 -4.63 8.67
N VAL A 602 7.14 -4.85 7.38
CA VAL A 602 8.00 -4.36 6.29
C VAL A 602 7.34 -3.15 5.65
N THR A 603 7.93 -1.97 5.82
CA THR A 603 7.50 -0.74 5.14
C THR A 603 8.41 -0.43 3.96
N VAL A 604 7.81 -0.22 2.79
CA VAL A 604 8.46 0.18 1.53
C VAL A 604 7.78 1.45 1.04
N LYS A 605 8.55 2.52 0.85
CA LYS A 605 8.09 3.75 0.22
C LYS A 605 8.63 3.82 -1.20
N LEU A 606 7.71 3.85 -2.16
CA LEU A 606 7.98 4.14 -3.55
C LEU A 606 7.71 5.63 -3.78
N ASP A 607 8.65 6.33 -4.41
CA ASP A 607 8.64 7.78 -4.60
C ASP A 607 8.89 8.14 -6.07
N LYS A 608 8.31 9.26 -6.52
CA LYS A 608 8.43 9.76 -7.91
C LYS A 608 8.01 8.69 -8.93
N LEU A 609 6.88 8.04 -8.68
CA LEU A 609 6.31 7.08 -9.61
C LEU A 609 5.67 7.82 -10.79
N ASP A 610 6.22 7.59 -11.97
CA ASP A 610 5.73 8.08 -13.26
C ASP A 610 5.49 6.85 -14.16
N GLY A 611 4.30 6.72 -14.75
CA GLY A 611 3.96 5.54 -15.56
C GLY A 611 2.58 5.56 -16.22
N SER A 612 2.28 4.50 -16.97
CA SER A 612 1.05 4.31 -17.73
C SER A 612 0.63 2.85 -17.90
N LEU A 613 -0.65 2.64 -18.17
CA LEU A 613 -1.30 1.35 -18.44
C LEU A 613 -2.37 1.55 -19.51
N ASP A 614 -2.21 0.92 -20.68
CA ASP A 614 -3.10 1.14 -21.83
C ASP A 614 -4.12 0.00 -22.01
N LYS A 615 -5.30 0.33 -22.56
CA LYS A 615 -6.35 -0.62 -23.01
C LYS A 615 -6.92 -1.54 -21.91
N LEU A 616 -6.96 -1.06 -20.67
CA LEU A 616 -7.58 -1.78 -19.56
C LEU A 616 -9.11 -1.90 -19.78
N SER A 617 -9.71 -3.03 -19.39
CA SER A 617 -11.17 -3.24 -19.50
C SER A 617 -11.69 -4.29 -18.51
N ASP A 618 -13.01 -4.48 -18.49
CA ASP A 618 -13.71 -5.57 -17.81
C ASP A 618 -13.15 -6.97 -18.16
N LYS A 619 -12.60 -7.11 -19.37
CA LYS A 619 -11.84 -8.28 -19.86
C LYS A 619 -10.42 -8.28 -19.29
N LEU A 620 -10.33 -8.51 -17.98
CA LEU A 620 -9.10 -8.62 -17.20
C LEU A 620 -8.19 -9.79 -17.62
N ASP A 621 -8.65 -10.65 -18.53
CA ASP A 621 -7.90 -11.73 -19.18
C ASP A 621 -7.07 -11.28 -20.40
N ILE A 622 -7.25 -10.03 -20.86
CA ILE A 622 -6.45 -9.42 -21.93
C ILE A 622 -5.18 -8.77 -21.37
N ALA A 623 -4.04 -8.97 -22.05
CA ALA A 623 -2.78 -8.34 -21.69
C ALA A 623 -2.74 -6.86 -22.12
N SER A 624 -2.56 -5.97 -21.15
CA SER A 624 -2.50 -4.52 -21.29
C SER A 624 -1.04 -4.04 -21.32
N PRO A 625 -0.61 -3.15 -22.25
CA PRO A 625 0.72 -2.53 -22.20
C PRO A 625 0.91 -1.71 -20.91
N ILE A 626 2.08 -1.81 -20.29
CA ILE A 626 2.43 -1.10 -19.05
C ILE A 626 3.85 -0.53 -19.11
N GLU A 627 4.00 0.72 -18.66
CA GLU A 627 5.29 1.36 -18.38
C GLU A 627 5.26 1.94 -16.97
N LEU A 628 6.32 1.71 -16.18
CA LEU A 628 6.43 2.19 -14.80
C LEU A 628 7.88 2.52 -14.45
N SER A 629 8.12 3.76 -14.06
CA SER A 629 9.41 4.23 -13.56
C SER A 629 9.26 4.82 -12.16
N GLY A 630 10.36 4.86 -11.39
CA GLY A 630 10.38 5.55 -10.09
C GLY A 630 11.57 5.22 -9.21
N ALA A 631 11.48 5.56 -7.93
CA ALA A 631 12.53 5.39 -6.94
C ALA A 631 12.07 4.60 -5.69
N ILE A 632 13.00 3.84 -5.10
CA ILE A 632 12.85 3.24 -3.77
C ILE A 632 14.09 3.60 -2.94
N GLY A 633 13.91 4.49 -1.97
CA GLY A 633 14.97 5.04 -1.14
C GLY A 633 15.98 5.89 -1.93
N ARG A 634 17.09 5.28 -2.35
CA ARG A 634 18.16 5.94 -3.14
C ARG A 634 18.38 5.32 -4.53
N GLY A 635 17.71 4.22 -4.85
CA GLY A 635 17.81 3.57 -6.15
C GLY A 635 16.60 3.84 -7.03
N THR A 636 16.77 3.72 -8.34
CA THR A 636 15.68 3.84 -9.32
C THR A 636 15.39 2.52 -10.01
N PHE A 637 14.22 2.44 -10.65
CA PHE A 637 13.82 1.32 -11.48
C PHE A 637 12.98 1.81 -12.67
N ASP A 638 13.06 1.06 -13.77
CA ASP A 638 12.39 1.32 -15.03
C ASP A 638 11.81 -0.02 -15.54
N LEU A 639 10.48 -0.13 -15.69
CA LEU A 639 9.76 -1.32 -16.16
C LEU A 639 8.97 -0.98 -17.43
N ALA A 640 8.99 -1.85 -18.44
CA ALA A 640 8.17 -1.69 -19.65
C ALA A 640 7.79 -3.05 -20.26
N GLY A 641 6.52 -3.28 -20.56
CA GLY A 641 6.06 -4.58 -21.07
C GLY A 641 4.55 -4.73 -21.11
N THR A 642 4.04 -5.90 -20.73
CA THR A 642 2.60 -6.18 -20.63
C THR A 642 2.19 -6.77 -19.29
N LEU A 643 0.95 -6.50 -18.89
CA LEU A 643 0.30 -6.97 -17.68
C LEU A 643 -1.10 -7.51 -18.02
N ARG A 644 -1.39 -8.77 -17.68
CA ARG A 644 -2.74 -9.32 -17.62
C ARG A 644 -3.19 -9.38 -16.16
N PRO A 645 -4.22 -8.64 -15.73
CA PRO A 645 -4.66 -8.65 -14.33
C PRO A 645 -5.20 -9.99 -13.82
N SER A 646 -5.90 -10.79 -14.64
CA SER A 646 -6.58 -12.02 -14.19
C SER A 646 -6.55 -13.16 -15.23
N PRO A 647 -5.99 -14.34 -14.92
CA PRO A 647 -5.10 -14.62 -13.80
C PRO A 647 -3.78 -13.85 -13.97
N LEU A 648 -3.31 -13.25 -12.88
CA LEU A 648 -2.22 -12.28 -12.87
C LEU A 648 -0.95 -12.83 -13.54
N ALA A 649 -0.57 -12.20 -14.64
CA ALA A 649 0.65 -12.48 -15.38
C ALA A 649 1.25 -11.20 -15.95
N ALA A 650 2.57 -11.13 -16.06
CA ALA A 650 3.28 -9.97 -16.62
C ALA A 650 4.56 -10.40 -17.36
N ASP A 651 4.82 -9.79 -18.50
CA ASP A 651 6.03 -9.95 -19.31
C ASP A 651 6.72 -8.59 -19.42
N LEU A 652 7.74 -8.36 -18.58
CA LEU A 652 8.33 -7.04 -18.36
C LEU A 652 9.80 -7.03 -18.76
N LYS A 653 10.24 -5.98 -19.47
CA LYS A 653 11.63 -5.53 -19.44
C LYS A 653 11.85 -4.80 -18.12
N VAL A 654 12.97 -5.06 -17.47
CA VAL A 654 13.30 -4.55 -16.14
C VAL A 654 14.71 -3.98 -16.14
N GLU A 655 14.86 -2.70 -15.82
CA GLU A 655 16.13 -2.08 -15.44
C GLU A 655 16.05 -1.57 -13.99
N THR A 656 17.09 -1.82 -13.20
CA THR A 656 17.20 -1.27 -11.83
C THR A 656 18.59 -0.71 -11.58
N LYS A 657 18.65 0.36 -10.78
CA LYS A 657 19.89 1.12 -10.50
C LYS A 657 20.01 1.38 -9.00
N GLN A 658 20.84 0.59 -8.32
CA GLN A 658 21.08 0.65 -6.86
C GLN A 658 19.80 0.55 -5.98
N LEU A 659 18.81 -0.21 -6.42
CA LEU A 659 17.54 -0.40 -5.73
C LEU A 659 17.78 -1.11 -4.38
N GLY A 660 17.41 -0.48 -3.26
CA GLY A 660 17.74 -0.96 -1.91
C GLY A 660 16.91 -2.18 -1.49
N ILE A 661 17.52 -3.36 -1.39
CA ILE A 661 16.79 -4.62 -1.10
C ILE A 661 16.82 -5.06 0.37
N ALA A 662 17.60 -4.40 1.23
CA ALA A 662 17.75 -4.80 2.64
C ALA A 662 16.41 -4.82 3.43
N ALA A 663 15.45 -3.95 3.08
CA ALA A 663 14.13 -3.91 3.70
C ALA A 663 13.30 -5.20 3.48
N PHE A 664 13.59 -5.96 2.42
CA PHE A 664 12.87 -7.19 2.07
C PHE A 664 13.43 -8.44 2.79
N ALA A 665 14.45 -8.30 3.64
CA ALA A 665 15.05 -9.42 4.38
C ALA A 665 14.05 -10.28 5.19
N PRO A 666 12.95 -9.76 5.76
CA PRO A 666 11.95 -10.60 6.44
C PRO A 666 11.20 -11.59 5.54
N TYR A 667 11.19 -11.40 4.22
CA TYR A 667 10.62 -12.37 3.27
C TYR A 667 11.53 -13.59 3.02
N ILE A 668 12.73 -13.62 3.59
CA ILE A 668 13.63 -14.79 3.56
C ILE A 668 13.10 -15.83 4.55
N GLY A 669 12.44 -16.88 4.06
CA GLY A 669 11.81 -17.92 4.88
C GLY A 669 12.75 -18.85 5.65
N VAL A 670 14.07 -18.65 5.56
CA VAL A 670 15.08 -19.43 6.31
C VAL A 670 15.54 -18.60 7.52
N PRO A 671 15.51 -19.14 8.75
CA PRO A 671 16.00 -18.42 9.93
C PRO A 671 17.53 -18.28 9.87
N LEU A 672 18.04 -17.05 9.98
CA LEU A 672 19.47 -16.72 9.92
C LEU A 672 20.00 -16.13 11.24
N ASN A 673 21.27 -16.41 11.54
CA ASN A 673 22.08 -15.77 12.59
C ASN A 673 22.82 -14.52 12.10
N VAL A 674 22.51 -14.06 10.88
CA VAL A 674 23.02 -12.81 10.29
C VAL A 674 21.89 -11.85 9.95
N THR A 675 22.22 -10.57 9.86
CA THR A 675 21.33 -9.50 9.40
C THR A 675 21.92 -8.85 8.15
N LEU A 676 21.10 -8.71 7.10
CA LEU A 676 21.46 -7.97 5.89
C LEU A 676 21.32 -6.46 6.16
N ALA A 677 22.39 -5.82 6.61
CA ALA A 677 22.40 -4.41 7.01
C ALA A 677 22.35 -3.46 5.81
N ARG A 678 22.91 -3.86 4.65
CA ARG A 678 22.85 -3.12 3.39
C ARG A 678 22.93 -4.08 2.21
N ALA A 679 22.18 -3.79 1.15
CA ALA A 679 22.36 -4.34 -0.19
C ALA A 679 21.57 -3.50 -1.20
N ALA A 680 22.15 -3.28 -2.38
CA ALA A 680 21.53 -2.53 -3.47
C ALA A 680 21.65 -3.30 -4.80
N ILE A 681 20.53 -3.74 -5.38
CA ILE A 681 20.53 -4.45 -6.67
C ILE A 681 20.56 -3.45 -7.83
N SER A 682 21.27 -3.81 -8.88
CA SER A 682 21.11 -3.23 -10.22
C SER A 682 20.95 -4.38 -11.21
N SER A 683 20.07 -4.23 -12.20
CA SER A 683 19.79 -5.31 -13.17
C SER A 683 19.36 -4.73 -14.52
N ARG A 684 19.47 -5.54 -15.57
CA ARG A 684 18.89 -5.30 -16.89
C ARG A 684 18.50 -6.64 -17.50
N GLY A 685 17.21 -6.86 -17.77
CA GLY A 685 16.74 -8.13 -18.31
C GLY A 685 15.25 -8.17 -18.60
N THR A 686 14.73 -9.36 -18.86
CA THR A 686 13.30 -9.65 -18.90
C THR A 686 12.87 -10.48 -17.69
N LEU A 687 11.71 -10.14 -17.15
CA LEU A 687 11.03 -10.81 -16.05
C LEU A 687 9.65 -11.26 -16.53
N GLN A 688 9.40 -12.57 -16.50
CA GLN A 688 8.09 -13.16 -16.73
C GLN A 688 7.53 -13.62 -15.39
N TYR A 689 6.28 -13.26 -15.09
CA TYR A 689 5.55 -13.65 -13.90
C TYR A 689 4.21 -14.26 -14.31
N ALA A 690 3.77 -15.35 -13.68
CA ALA A 690 2.42 -15.86 -13.80
C ALA A 690 1.96 -16.59 -12.52
N THR A 691 0.75 -16.30 -12.04
CA THR A 691 0.12 -17.08 -10.96
C THR A 691 -0.19 -18.51 -11.41
N HIS A 692 0.22 -19.52 -10.64
CA HIS A 692 0.09 -20.93 -10.99
C HIS A 692 -0.30 -21.79 -9.77
N GLY A 693 -1.55 -21.63 -9.31
CA GLY A 693 -2.03 -22.25 -8.08
C GLY A 693 -1.37 -21.64 -6.85
N ALA A 694 -0.83 -22.47 -5.95
CA ALA A 694 -0.25 -22.02 -4.68
C ALA A 694 1.14 -21.37 -4.77
N GLN A 695 1.82 -21.46 -5.92
CA GLN A 695 3.13 -20.82 -6.14
C GLN A 695 3.12 -20.01 -7.44
N PRO A 696 3.73 -18.81 -7.49
CA PRO A 696 3.91 -18.08 -8.73
C PRO A 696 5.04 -18.70 -9.56
N ARG A 697 4.82 -18.82 -10.87
CA ARG A 697 5.90 -19.08 -11.83
C ARG A 697 6.63 -17.78 -12.10
N ILE A 698 7.96 -17.79 -11.97
CA ILE A 698 8.82 -16.61 -12.17
C ILE A 698 10.00 -17.03 -13.04
N THR A 699 10.24 -16.29 -14.13
CA THR A 699 11.41 -16.45 -15.01
C THR A 699 12.12 -15.11 -15.13
N PHE A 700 13.42 -15.05 -14.84
CA PHE A 700 14.27 -13.88 -15.12
C PHE A 700 15.38 -14.26 -16.09
N ARG A 701 15.66 -13.39 -17.07
CA ARG A 701 16.80 -13.51 -18.00
C ARG A 701 17.48 -12.16 -18.23
N GLY A 702 18.78 -12.08 -17.96
CA GLY A 702 19.58 -10.87 -18.22
C GLY A 702 20.80 -10.76 -17.31
N ASP A 703 21.21 -9.53 -17.03
CA ASP A 703 22.34 -9.24 -16.13
C ASP A 703 21.85 -8.69 -14.78
N ALA A 704 22.56 -9.02 -13.71
CA ALA A 704 22.25 -8.56 -12.35
C ALA A 704 23.52 -8.29 -11.54
N ALA A 705 23.46 -7.36 -10.60
CA ALA A 705 24.56 -7.02 -9.70
C ALA A 705 24.06 -6.63 -8.31
N LEU A 706 24.62 -7.27 -7.28
CA LEU A 706 24.44 -6.90 -5.87
C LEU A 706 25.61 -6.00 -5.44
N ASN A 707 25.30 -4.75 -5.13
CA ASN A 707 26.26 -3.69 -4.83
C ASN A 707 26.18 -3.29 -3.35
N ASN A 708 27.30 -2.83 -2.79
CA ASN A 708 27.42 -2.28 -1.44
C ASN A 708 26.76 -3.16 -0.36
N VAL A 709 27.00 -4.47 -0.45
CA VAL A 709 26.41 -5.48 0.44
C VAL A 709 27.18 -5.53 1.76
N ASP A 710 26.44 -5.59 2.87
CA ASP A 710 26.93 -5.56 4.24
C ASP A 710 26.09 -6.56 5.08
N ILE A 711 26.69 -7.70 5.42
CA ILE A 711 26.09 -8.78 6.20
C ILE A 711 26.79 -8.81 7.56
N LYS A 712 26.01 -8.58 8.62
CA LYS A 712 26.49 -8.46 10.00
C LYS A 712 25.98 -9.61 10.86
N ASP A 713 26.73 -9.92 11.91
CA ASP A 713 26.30 -10.81 12.98
C ASP A 713 25.03 -10.26 13.67
N LYS A 714 24.04 -11.13 13.91
CA LYS A 714 22.74 -10.74 14.48
C LYS A 714 22.78 -10.54 16.01
N LEU A 715 23.77 -11.09 16.70
CA LEU A 715 23.99 -10.90 18.13
C LEU A 715 24.97 -9.77 18.42
N THR A 716 26.06 -9.68 17.65
CA THR A 716 27.19 -8.79 17.98
C THR A 716 27.22 -7.50 17.16
N GLY A 717 26.57 -7.47 15.99
CA GLY A 717 26.64 -6.37 15.04
C GLY A 717 27.97 -6.26 14.29
N ASP A 718 28.92 -7.17 14.51
CA ASP A 718 30.23 -7.16 13.83
C ASP A 718 30.08 -7.55 12.33
N ASP A 719 30.96 -7.02 11.48
CA ASP A 719 31.03 -7.35 10.05
C ASP A 719 31.44 -8.83 9.84
N PHE A 720 30.51 -9.64 9.29
CA PHE A 720 30.76 -11.03 8.92
C PHE A 720 31.24 -11.14 7.46
N MET A 721 30.47 -10.57 6.52
CA MET A 721 30.77 -10.60 5.09
C MET A 721 30.24 -9.34 4.41
N ARG A 722 31.05 -8.70 3.55
CA ARG A 722 30.66 -7.48 2.83
C ARG A 722 31.35 -7.41 1.48
N TRP A 723 30.74 -6.78 0.47
CA TRP A 723 31.37 -6.59 -0.84
C TRP A 723 30.85 -5.37 -1.60
N ARG A 724 31.74 -4.74 -2.38
CA ARG A 724 31.38 -3.57 -3.19
C ARG A 724 30.48 -3.94 -4.38
N LYS A 725 30.79 -5.02 -5.10
CA LYS A 725 30.00 -5.50 -6.24
C LYS A 725 30.16 -7.01 -6.44
N LEU A 726 29.04 -7.71 -6.58
CA LEU A 726 28.94 -9.07 -7.12
C LEU A 726 28.03 -8.99 -8.35
N SER A 727 28.54 -9.21 -9.56
CA SER A 727 27.73 -9.19 -10.78
C SER A 727 27.68 -10.54 -11.48
N ALA A 728 26.48 -10.94 -11.88
CA ALA A 728 26.17 -12.07 -12.74
C ALA A 728 25.82 -11.55 -14.14
N THR A 729 26.49 -12.10 -15.16
CA THR A 729 26.13 -11.87 -16.57
C THR A 729 25.50 -13.12 -17.16
N HIS A 730 24.51 -12.95 -18.04
CA HIS A 730 23.70 -14.07 -18.57
C HIS A 730 23.08 -14.93 -17.45
N LEU A 731 22.49 -14.28 -16.45
CA LEU A 731 21.67 -14.95 -15.43
C LEU A 731 20.34 -15.37 -16.06
N ALA A 732 20.02 -16.66 -16.01
CA ALA A 732 18.71 -17.22 -16.37
C ALA A 732 18.18 -18.04 -15.18
N ALA A 733 17.16 -17.52 -14.50
CA ALA A 733 16.57 -18.17 -13.32
C ALA A 733 15.08 -18.49 -13.55
N THR A 734 14.63 -19.68 -13.15
CA THR A 734 13.22 -20.10 -13.19
C THR A 734 12.78 -20.72 -11.87
N TYR A 735 11.62 -20.30 -11.37
CA TYR A 735 11.00 -20.75 -10.12
C TYR A 735 9.50 -21.05 -10.34
N GLY A 736 8.92 -21.95 -9.53
CA GLY A 736 7.48 -22.26 -9.55
C GLY A 736 7.03 -23.15 -10.72
N SER A 737 7.96 -23.84 -11.40
CA SER A 737 7.68 -24.76 -12.53
C SER A 737 8.27 -26.16 -12.35
N GLY A 738 8.48 -26.58 -11.10
CA GLY A 738 9.25 -27.78 -10.72
C GLY A 738 10.45 -27.40 -9.87
N THR A 739 11.53 -28.19 -9.95
CA THR A 739 12.84 -27.86 -9.36
C THR A 739 13.30 -26.47 -9.82
N PRO A 740 13.58 -25.52 -8.90
CA PRO A 740 14.14 -24.22 -9.27
C PRO A 740 15.43 -24.37 -10.07
N ARG A 741 15.62 -23.54 -11.09
CA ARG A 741 16.80 -23.57 -11.97
C ARG A 741 17.48 -22.22 -11.98
N ILE A 742 18.81 -22.20 -11.90
CA ILE A 742 19.63 -20.98 -11.94
C ILE A 742 20.86 -21.28 -12.82
N ASP A 743 20.90 -20.71 -14.01
CA ASP A 743 22.07 -20.69 -14.88
C ASP A 743 22.71 -19.30 -14.84
N ILE A 744 24.04 -19.21 -14.74
CA ILE A 744 24.79 -17.96 -14.71
C ILE A 744 26.03 -18.11 -15.59
N GLY A 745 26.06 -17.42 -16.73
CA GLY A 745 27.19 -17.49 -17.65
C GLY A 745 28.53 -17.08 -17.04
N HIS A 746 28.57 -16.02 -16.22
CA HIS A 746 29.77 -15.63 -15.46
C HIS A 746 29.45 -14.78 -14.22
N LEU A 747 30.22 -14.96 -13.15
CA LEU A 747 30.17 -14.17 -11.91
C LEU A 747 31.46 -13.34 -11.72
N THR A 748 31.34 -12.11 -11.22
CA THR A 748 32.50 -11.28 -10.82
C THR A 748 32.28 -10.68 -9.44
N LEU A 749 33.11 -11.05 -8.47
CA LEU A 749 33.10 -10.54 -7.08
C LEU A 749 34.27 -9.57 -6.87
N THR A 750 33.96 -8.31 -6.57
CA THR A 750 34.93 -7.20 -6.49
C THR A 750 34.92 -6.53 -5.13
N ALA A 751 36.11 -6.35 -4.55
CA ALA A 751 36.34 -5.71 -3.26
C ALA A 751 35.44 -6.30 -2.16
N PHE A 752 35.69 -7.58 -1.86
CA PHE A 752 34.98 -8.35 -0.84
C PHE A 752 35.83 -8.54 0.41
N TYR A 753 35.17 -8.64 1.55
CA TYR A 753 35.74 -9.02 2.84
C TYR A 753 34.87 -10.13 3.44
N THR A 754 35.50 -11.15 4.01
CA THR A 754 34.83 -12.19 4.78
C THR A 754 35.67 -12.61 5.99
N ARG A 755 35.00 -13.00 7.08
CA ARG A 755 35.63 -13.48 8.32
C ARG A 755 35.36 -14.97 8.50
N MET A 756 36.38 -15.81 8.29
CA MET A 756 36.33 -17.25 8.57
C MET A 756 36.93 -17.54 9.94
N ILE A 757 36.22 -18.28 10.76
CA ILE A 757 36.63 -18.62 12.13
C ILE A 757 36.49 -20.13 12.33
N ILE A 758 37.59 -20.78 12.69
CA ILE A 758 37.54 -22.10 13.33
C ILE A 758 37.22 -21.85 14.82
N ASN A 759 36.07 -22.34 15.27
CA ASN A 759 35.63 -22.28 16.66
C ASN A 759 36.50 -23.18 17.56
N ALA A 760 36.39 -23.03 18.88
CA ALA A 760 37.17 -23.84 19.83
C ALA A 760 36.88 -25.35 19.77
N ASN A 761 35.77 -25.75 19.12
CA ASN A 761 35.37 -27.13 18.84
C ASN A 761 35.82 -27.64 17.44
N GLY A 762 36.62 -26.87 16.69
CA GLY A 762 37.11 -27.23 15.35
C GLY A 762 36.13 -26.94 14.20
N ARG A 763 34.89 -26.53 14.45
CA ARG A 763 33.92 -26.20 13.38
C ARG A 763 34.11 -24.79 12.81
N LEU A 764 33.85 -24.62 11.52
CA LEU A 764 33.81 -23.31 10.86
C LEU A 764 32.53 -22.55 11.17
N ASN A 765 32.65 -21.27 11.55
CA ASN A 765 31.54 -20.33 11.76
C ASN A 765 30.56 -20.22 10.58
N VAL A 766 31.00 -20.52 9.36
CA VAL A 766 30.14 -20.52 8.16
C VAL A 766 29.02 -21.57 8.27
N SER A 767 29.19 -22.66 9.04
CA SER A 767 28.11 -23.63 9.32
C SER A 767 27.01 -23.07 10.21
N ASP A 768 27.25 -21.94 10.87
CA ASP A 768 26.42 -21.40 11.94
C ASP A 768 25.56 -20.21 11.44
N VAL A 769 25.66 -19.86 10.14
CA VAL A 769 24.90 -18.78 9.48
C VAL A 769 23.40 -19.08 9.41
N ILE A 770 23.04 -20.34 9.14
CA ILE A 770 21.66 -20.82 9.23
C ILE A 770 21.38 -21.12 10.72
N ALA A 771 20.35 -20.50 11.27
CA ALA A 771 19.96 -20.70 12.66
C ALA A 771 19.14 -21.99 12.81
N ASN A 772 19.49 -22.82 13.80
CA ASN A 772 18.63 -23.93 14.20
C ASN A 772 17.42 -23.38 15.00
N PRO A 773 16.16 -23.52 14.54
CA PRO A 773 15.00 -22.93 15.19
C PRO A 773 14.69 -23.48 16.59
N THR A 774 15.30 -24.59 17.03
CA THR A 774 15.17 -25.13 18.39
C THR A 774 16.34 -24.79 19.32
N ALA A 775 17.34 -24.04 18.85
CA ALA A 775 18.49 -23.60 19.64
C ALA A 775 18.48 -22.08 19.87
N ALA A 776 19.25 -21.62 20.87
CA ALA A 776 19.56 -20.20 21.00
C ALA A 776 20.35 -19.70 19.77
N PRO A 777 20.20 -18.42 19.35
CA PRO A 777 21.04 -17.84 18.32
C PRO A 777 22.52 -17.93 18.70
N VAL A 778 23.39 -18.11 17.71
CA VAL A 778 24.84 -18.22 17.90
C VAL A 778 25.57 -17.15 17.07
N SER A 779 26.75 -16.73 17.53
CA SER A 779 27.55 -15.74 16.82
C SER A 779 28.27 -16.39 15.64
N VAL A 780 28.40 -15.65 14.54
CA VAL A 780 29.23 -16.03 13.38
C VAL A 780 30.53 -15.21 13.30
N THR A 781 30.73 -14.22 14.17
CA THR A 781 31.92 -13.34 14.19
C THR A 781 32.79 -13.46 15.45
N ARG A 782 32.32 -14.18 16.47
CA ARG A 782 33.03 -14.46 17.73
C ARG A 782 33.03 -15.97 18.00
N ALA A 783 33.99 -16.45 18.78
CA ALA A 783 34.11 -17.87 19.09
C ALA A 783 32.94 -18.36 19.95
N ASN A 784 32.18 -19.34 19.46
CA ASN A 784 31.15 -20.01 20.25
C ASN A 784 31.82 -20.97 21.26
N ASN A 785 32.13 -20.45 22.45
CA ASN A 785 32.74 -21.20 23.56
C ASN A 785 31.75 -22.12 24.31
N ALA A 786 30.50 -22.24 23.84
CA ALA A 786 29.53 -23.15 24.42
C ALA A 786 29.94 -24.62 24.17
N PRO A 787 30.01 -25.48 25.20
CA PRO A 787 30.23 -26.90 25.00
C PRO A 787 29.15 -27.51 24.12
N ALA A 788 29.52 -28.44 23.24
CA ALA A 788 28.53 -29.24 22.53
C ALA A 788 27.75 -30.08 23.56
N ALA A 789 26.45 -29.80 23.71
CA ALA A 789 25.60 -30.51 24.65
C ALA A 789 25.40 -31.95 24.17
N VAL A 790 26.21 -32.87 24.70
CA VAL A 790 26.03 -34.32 24.49
C VAL A 790 24.64 -34.69 25.04
N PRO A 791 23.76 -35.33 24.25
CA PRO A 791 22.40 -35.64 24.68
C PRO A 791 22.40 -36.74 25.74
N LYS A 792 22.51 -36.35 27.02
CA LYS A 792 22.35 -37.26 28.15
C LYS A 792 20.85 -37.49 28.41
N PRO A 793 20.35 -38.74 28.41
CA PRO A 793 18.96 -39.01 28.76
C PRO A 793 18.76 -38.80 30.27
N THR A 794 18.06 -37.75 30.65
CA THR A 794 17.73 -37.45 32.05
C THR A 794 16.37 -38.06 32.39
N ALA A 795 16.36 -39.00 33.34
CA ALA A 795 15.14 -39.61 33.86
C ALA A 795 14.28 -38.61 34.65
N ALA A 796 13.00 -38.92 34.83
CA ALA A 796 12.00 -37.97 35.29
C ALA A 796 12.01 -37.69 36.81
N GLY A 797 11.72 -36.43 37.17
CA GLY A 797 11.11 -36.07 38.46
C GLY A 797 11.72 -34.84 39.16
N ARG A 798 10.93 -34.00 39.88
CA ARG A 798 9.46 -33.88 39.89
C ARG A 798 9.02 -32.55 40.55
N VAL A 799 8.28 -31.70 39.81
CA VAL A 799 7.20 -30.76 40.27
C VAL A 799 7.52 -29.72 41.38
N ALA A 800 7.29 -28.42 41.15
CA ALA A 800 6.04 -27.72 41.55
C ALA A 800 5.89 -26.39 40.76
N THR A 801 4.90 -26.21 39.87
CA THR A 801 3.48 -25.78 40.06
C THR A 801 3.29 -24.31 40.46
N ALA A 802 2.27 -23.59 39.97
CA ALA A 802 1.04 -23.99 39.25
C ALA A 802 1.02 -23.48 37.78
N ALA A 803 0.32 -24.05 36.77
CA ALA A 803 -0.93 -24.83 36.69
C ALA A 803 -2.21 -23.95 36.87
N SER A 804 -3.33 -24.14 36.16
CA SER A 804 -3.68 -25.00 34.98
C SER A 804 -4.74 -24.21 34.15
N ILE A 805 -5.51 -24.67 33.16
CA ILE A 805 -5.96 -25.95 32.56
C ILE A 805 -6.30 -25.66 31.05
N ALA A 806 -6.68 -26.54 30.11
CA ALA A 806 -6.96 -27.99 30.02
C ALA A 806 -6.67 -28.51 28.58
N ALA A 807 -7.12 -29.73 28.26
CA ALA A 807 -7.14 -30.39 26.93
C ALA A 807 -8.35 -31.39 26.94
N PRO A 808 -8.45 -32.53 26.17
CA PRO A 808 -7.64 -33.13 25.08
C PRO A 808 -8.40 -33.00 23.73
N VAL A 809 -8.38 -33.84 22.67
CA VAL A 809 -7.85 -35.18 22.23
C VAL A 809 -7.68 -35.08 20.68
N ALA A 810 -6.97 -35.92 19.91
CA ALA A 810 -6.13 -37.13 20.02
C ALA A 810 -4.98 -37.00 18.94
N ALA A 811 -4.03 -37.89 18.57
CA ALA A 811 -3.87 -39.36 18.43
C ALA A 811 -4.83 -40.02 17.42
N THR A 812 -4.46 -40.99 16.57
CA THR A 812 -3.25 -41.84 16.34
C THR A 812 -2.65 -41.57 14.93
N SER A 813 -1.40 -41.87 14.50
CA SER A 813 -0.43 -42.97 14.72
C SER A 813 -0.87 -44.33 14.11
N VAL A 814 -0.03 -45.21 13.54
CA VAL A 814 1.45 -45.30 13.35
C VAL A 814 1.74 -45.92 11.95
N ALA A 815 2.87 -45.59 11.31
CA ALA A 815 3.51 -46.50 10.33
C ALA A 815 5.02 -46.22 10.22
N SER A 816 5.85 -47.27 10.33
CA SER A 816 7.32 -47.17 10.38
C SER A 816 7.97 -47.15 8.99
N ALA A 817 9.01 -46.35 8.81
CA ALA A 817 10.07 -46.62 7.84
C ALA A 817 11.41 -46.05 8.34
N SER A 818 12.32 -46.93 8.75
CA SER A 818 13.71 -46.55 9.03
C SER A 818 14.41 -46.29 7.70
N SER A 819 14.79 -45.04 7.44
CA SER A 819 15.85 -44.73 6.48
C SER A 819 16.89 -43.86 7.17
N VAL A 820 18.16 -44.26 7.07
CA VAL A 820 19.27 -43.32 7.30
C VAL A 820 19.14 -42.26 6.22
N ALA A 821 19.05 -40.99 6.63
CA ALA A 821 18.91 -39.89 5.68
C ALA A 821 20.20 -39.74 4.86
N ALA A 822 20.22 -40.39 3.69
CA ALA A 822 21.23 -40.15 2.66
C ALA A 822 21.27 -38.64 2.33
N PRO A 823 22.44 -38.08 1.97
CA PRO A 823 22.56 -36.66 1.70
C PRO A 823 21.61 -36.25 0.58
N ALA A 824 20.60 -35.44 0.92
CA ALA A 824 19.64 -34.95 -0.05
C ALA A 824 20.36 -34.14 -1.12
N ALA A 825 20.22 -34.55 -2.38
CA ALA A 825 20.71 -33.77 -3.52
C ALA A 825 20.11 -32.36 -3.46
N PRO A 826 20.86 -31.32 -3.89
CA PRO A 826 20.41 -29.93 -3.78
C PRO A 826 19.06 -29.75 -4.49
N ALA A 827 18.11 -29.13 -3.79
CA ALA A 827 16.73 -28.96 -4.26
C ALA A 827 16.56 -27.91 -5.38
N ALA A 828 17.61 -27.61 -6.13
CA ALA A 828 17.67 -26.67 -7.24
C ALA A 828 18.77 -27.10 -8.23
N ASP A 829 18.53 -26.93 -9.54
CA ASP A 829 19.54 -27.12 -10.58
C ASP A 829 20.30 -25.80 -10.79
N ILE A 830 21.59 -25.77 -10.43
CA ILE A 830 22.44 -24.58 -10.44
C ILE A 830 23.64 -24.84 -11.36
N HIS A 831 23.85 -23.94 -12.32
CA HIS A 831 25.03 -23.89 -13.20
C HIS A 831 25.68 -22.50 -13.12
N ILE A 832 27.00 -22.47 -12.99
CA ILE A 832 27.83 -21.27 -12.97
C ILE A 832 28.96 -21.51 -13.98
N GLY A 833 29.01 -20.76 -15.08
CA GLY A 833 30.02 -20.88 -16.14
C GLY A 833 31.42 -20.39 -15.75
N GLY A 834 31.53 -19.59 -14.68
CA GLY A 834 32.80 -19.16 -14.11
C GLY A 834 32.65 -18.08 -13.03
N ILE A 835 33.71 -17.89 -12.24
CA ILE A 835 33.83 -16.82 -11.24
C ILE A 835 35.15 -16.09 -11.41
N THR A 836 35.14 -14.75 -11.45
CA THR A 836 36.32 -13.89 -11.28
C THR A 836 36.30 -13.23 -9.90
N LEU A 837 37.42 -13.33 -9.18
CA LEU A 837 37.66 -12.63 -7.91
C LEU A 837 38.60 -11.45 -8.15
N ALA A 838 38.33 -10.30 -7.52
CA ALA A 838 39.17 -9.12 -7.62
C ALA A 838 39.20 -8.30 -6.32
N TYR A 839 40.40 -7.92 -5.87
CA TYR A 839 40.63 -7.07 -4.69
C TYR A 839 40.02 -7.63 -3.38
N GLY A 840 40.03 -8.95 -3.22
CA GLY A 840 39.46 -9.62 -2.05
C GLY A 840 40.33 -9.54 -0.79
N GLN A 841 39.65 -9.65 0.35
CA GLN A 841 40.24 -9.85 1.67
C GLN A 841 39.54 -11.01 2.39
N LEU A 842 40.33 -11.87 3.02
CA LEU A 842 39.88 -12.96 3.89
C LEU A 842 40.60 -12.84 5.23
N ASN A 843 39.85 -12.59 6.30
CA ASN A 843 40.37 -12.66 7.66
C ASN A 843 40.07 -14.05 8.22
N PHE A 844 41.11 -14.82 8.48
CA PHE A 844 41.05 -16.15 9.08
C PHE A 844 41.44 -16.10 10.56
N THR A 845 40.71 -16.81 11.41
CA THR A 845 41.03 -16.95 12.84
C THR A 845 40.86 -18.41 13.29
N ASP A 846 41.87 -18.97 13.91
CA ASP A 846 41.83 -20.30 14.53
C ASP A 846 41.77 -20.16 16.06
N ASN A 847 40.60 -20.44 16.64
CA ASN A 847 40.36 -20.44 18.09
C ASN A 847 40.51 -21.84 18.74
N PHE A 848 40.82 -22.89 17.97
CA PHE A 848 41.20 -24.20 18.51
C PHE A 848 42.65 -24.19 19.02
N ILE A 849 43.48 -23.25 18.56
CA ILE A 849 44.77 -22.91 19.16
C ILE A 849 44.57 -21.83 20.24
N LYS A 850 45.43 -21.86 21.27
CA LYS A 850 45.51 -20.86 22.34
C LYS A 850 47.00 -20.54 22.61
N PRO A 851 47.42 -19.26 22.60
CA PRO A 851 46.68 -18.09 22.09
C PRO A 851 46.24 -18.29 20.62
N ASN A 852 45.14 -17.65 20.22
CA ASN A 852 44.51 -17.91 18.92
C ASN A 852 45.34 -17.37 17.75
N TYR A 853 45.42 -18.13 16.67
CA TYR A 853 46.11 -17.69 15.46
C TYR A 853 45.19 -16.84 14.58
N THR A 854 45.75 -15.81 13.94
CA THR A 854 45.05 -14.97 12.96
C THR A 854 45.91 -14.77 11.71
N ALA A 855 45.26 -14.75 10.56
CA ALA A 855 45.90 -14.53 9.26
C ALA A 855 44.99 -13.68 8.36
N ASN A 856 45.59 -12.71 7.67
CA ASN A 856 44.88 -11.90 6.68
C ASN A 856 45.39 -12.27 5.29
N LEU A 857 44.53 -12.87 4.45
CA LEU A 857 44.77 -12.93 3.02
C LEU A 857 44.25 -11.63 2.40
N THR A 858 45.14 -10.84 1.82
CA THR A 858 44.82 -9.59 1.10
C THR A 858 45.14 -9.74 -0.39
N ARG A 859 44.70 -8.77 -1.20
CA ARG A 859 44.92 -8.75 -2.66
C ARG A 859 44.41 -10.01 -3.39
N LEU A 860 43.43 -10.72 -2.81
CA LEU A 860 42.91 -11.97 -3.37
C LEU A 860 42.19 -11.73 -4.70
N HIS A 861 42.70 -12.33 -5.77
CA HIS A 861 42.16 -12.21 -7.13
C HIS A 861 42.39 -13.49 -7.93
N GLY A 862 41.73 -13.63 -9.08
CA GLY A 862 41.89 -14.80 -9.95
C GLY A 862 40.58 -15.31 -10.54
N LYS A 863 40.56 -16.57 -10.99
CA LYS A 863 39.42 -17.21 -11.67
C LYS A 863 39.13 -18.62 -11.14
N ILE A 864 37.85 -18.99 -11.21
CA ILE A 864 37.33 -20.35 -11.04
C ILE A 864 36.49 -20.66 -12.29
N GLY A 865 36.63 -21.87 -12.84
CA GLY A 865 35.91 -22.33 -14.03
C GLY A 865 34.46 -22.71 -13.77
N ALA A 866 33.85 -23.42 -14.72
CA ALA A 866 32.44 -23.79 -14.66
C ALA A 866 32.17 -24.93 -13.66
N PHE A 867 31.16 -24.77 -12.79
CA PHE A 867 30.67 -25.83 -11.89
C PHE A 867 29.16 -25.75 -11.70
N GLY A 868 28.57 -26.82 -11.17
CA GLY A 868 27.13 -26.91 -10.95
C GLY A 868 26.68 -28.18 -10.24
N THR A 869 25.36 -28.32 -10.10
CA THR A 869 24.69 -29.47 -9.47
C THR A 869 24.42 -30.62 -10.44
N THR A 870 24.68 -30.44 -11.73
CA THR A 870 24.54 -31.47 -12.76
C THR A 870 25.43 -32.67 -12.41
N PRO A 871 24.89 -33.90 -12.26
CA PRO A 871 25.68 -35.05 -11.83
C PRO A 871 26.86 -35.35 -12.76
N ASN A 872 28.00 -35.70 -12.19
CA ASN A 872 29.24 -36.05 -12.91
C ASN A 872 29.80 -34.92 -13.81
N ALA A 873 29.46 -33.66 -13.54
CA ALA A 873 30.08 -32.52 -14.21
C ALA A 873 31.61 -32.47 -13.95
N PRO A 874 32.44 -32.07 -14.94
CA PRO A 874 33.88 -31.98 -14.76
C PRO A 874 34.26 -30.93 -13.69
N PRO A 875 35.34 -31.13 -12.92
CA PRO A 875 35.81 -30.15 -11.95
C PRO A 875 36.17 -28.78 -12.56
N ALA A 876 35.75 -27.70 -11.91
CA ALA A 876 36.10 -26.34 -12.28
C ALA A 876 37.59 -26.07 -12.03
N ALA A 877 38.33 -25.69 -13.07
CA ALA A 877 39.71 -25.23 -12.91
C ALA A 877 39.80 -23.99 -12.00
N VAL A 878 40.78 -23.96 -11.10
CA VAL A 878 41.04 -22.89 -10.13
C VAL A 878 42.39 -22.26 -10.44
N ASN A 879 42.46 -20.94 -10.44
CA ASN A 879 43.71 -20.18 -10.42
C ASN A 879 43.51 -18.88 -9.63
N LEU A 880 44.07 -18.80 -8.42
CA LEU A 880 43.93 -17.67 -7.50
C LEU A 880 45.31 -17.18 -7.00
N GLU A 881 45.45 -15.87 -6.85
CA GLU A 881 46.63 -15.20 -6.31
C GLU A 881 46.23 -14.27 -5.14
N ALA A 882 47.04 -14.26 -4.08
CA ALA A 882 46.84 -13.45 -2.88
C ALA A 882 48.17 -13.10 -2.19
N ALA A 883 48.10 -12.29 -1.14
CA ALA A 883 49.20 -12.06 -0.21
C ALA A 883 48.77 -12.41 1.23
N LEU A 884 49.52 -13.31 1.87
CA LEU A 884 49.37 -13.62 3.29
C LEU A 884 50.08 -12.55 4.13
N ASN A 885 49.32 -11.92 5.02
CA ASN A 885 49.75 -10.81 5.89
C ASN A 885 50.47 -9.71 5.10
N ASP A 886 49.88 -9.36 3.94
CA ASP A 886 50.33 -8.37 2.94
C ASP A 886 51.67 -8.65 2.24
N ASN A 887 52.60 -9.37 2.88
CA ASN A 887 54.00 -9.49 2.46
C ASN A 887 54.37 -10.81 1.75
N ALA A 888 53.73 -11.94 2.10
CA ALA A 888 54.09 -13.25 1.55
C ALA A 888 53.14 -13.64 0.39
N PRO A 889 53.60 -13.73 -0.88
CA PRO A 889 52.73 -14.11 -1.99
C PRO A 889 52.26 -15.57 -1.88
N VAL A 890 51.01 -15.80 -2.26
CA VAL A 890 50.36 -17.11 -2.29
C VAL A 890 49.66 -17.30 -3.64
N ALA A 891 49.93 -18.41 -4.31
CA ALA A 891 49.25 -18.84 -5.54
C ALA A 891 48.56 -20.19 -5.32
N ILE A 892 47.38 -20.39 -5.91
CA ILE A 892 46.54 -21.59 -5.73
C ILE A 892 46.00 -22.01 -7.08
N VAL A 893 46.45 -23.16 -7.59
CA VAL A 893 46.11 -23.67 -8.93
C VAL A 893 45.64 -25.12 -8.83
N GLY A 894 44.59 -25.49 -9.57
CA GLY A 894 44.06 -26.86 -9.55
C GLY A 894 42.66 -26.97 -10.13
N SER A 895 41.81 -27.81 -9.54
CA SER A 895 40.39 -27.96 -9.85
C SER A 895 39.53 -28.31 -8.62
N MET A 896 38.23 -28.04 -8.69
CA MET A 896 37.28 -28.33 -7.62
C MET A 896 35.85 -28.55 -8.15
N ASN A 897 35.04 -29.37 -7.48
CA ASN A 897 33.61 -29.45 -7.75
C ASN A 897 32.77 -29.35 -6.46
N PRO A 898 32.35 -28.13 -6.04
CA PRO A 898 31.81 -27.88 -4.70
C PRO A 898 30.31 -28.11 -4.53
N LEU A 899 29.56 -28.34 -5.63
CA LEU A 899 28.09 -28.47 -5.62
C LEU A 899 27.58 -29.90 -5.90
N GLN A 900 28.48 -30.88 -6.03
CA GLN A 900 28.13 -32.30 -6.11
C GLN A 900 27.82 -32.87 -4.72
N PRO A 901 27.04 -33.97 -4.62
CA PRO A 901 26.86 -34.71 -3.36
C PRO A 901 28.18 -35.22 -2.76
N GLU A 902 29.13 -35.59 -3.61
CA GLU A 902 30.51 -35.91 -3.25
C GLU A 902 31.43 -34.82 -3.80
N ALA A 903 31.84 -33.89 -2.93
CA ALA A 903 32.69 -32.77 -3.32
C ALA A 903 34.12 -33.24 -3.64
N GLN A 904 34.58 -32.99 -4.87
CA GLN A 904 35.93 -33.31 -5.34
C GLN A 904 36.86 -32.11 -5.28
N LEU A 905 38.14 -32.36 -5.01
CA LEU A 905 39.21 -31.35 -4.96
C LEU A 905 40.51 -31.92 -5.52
N ASP A 906 41.24 -31.12 -6.28
CA ASP A 906 42.67 -31.32 -6.57
C ASP A 906 43.32 -29.94 -6.66
N ILE A 907 43.97 -29.48 -5.58
CA ILE A 907 44.52 -28.13 -5.50
C ILE A 907 45.98 -28.15 -5.07
N THR A 908 46.82 -27.48 -5.85
CA THR A 908 48.21 -27.17 -5.52
C THR A 908 48.33 -25.71 -5.07
N GLY A 909 48.73 -25.49 -3.83
CA GLY A 909 49.01 -24.17 -3.26
C GLY A 909 50.51 -23.94 -3.11
N LYS A 910 50.99 -22.75 -3.49
CA LYS A 910 52.36 -22.30 -3.30
C LYS A 910 52.39 -21.02 -2.47
N ALA A 911 53.22 -20.96 -1.44
CA ALA A 911 53.42 -19.76 -0.63
C ALA A 911 54.92 -19.52 -0.39
N THR A 912 55.38 -18.28 -0.52
CA THR A 912 56.82 -17.95 -0.46
C THR A 912 57.11 -16.89 0.60
N GLY A 913 58.15 -17.11 1.40
CA GLY A 913 58.64 -16.12 2.38
C GLY A 913 57.75 -15.89 3.60
N VAL A 914 56.93 -16.88 3.99
CA VAL A 914 56.00 -16.78 5.12
C VAL A 914 56.76 -16.65 6.45
N GLU A 915 56.46 -15.59 7.22
CA GLU A 915 57.06 -15.30 8.54
C GLU A 915 56.63 -16.35 9.59
N LEU A 916 57.59 -17.17 10.07
CA LEU A 916 57.27 -18.26 11.00
C LEU A 916 56.97 -17.80 12.45
N GLU A 917 57.38 -16.59 12.83
CA GLU A 917 57.04 -15.96 14.11
C GLU A 917 55.52 -15.90 14.32
N ARG A 918 54.73 -15.66 13.26
CA ARG A 918 53.27 -15.55 13.35
C ARG A 918 52.56 -16.88 13.60
N VAL A 919 53.18 -18.00 13.24
CA VAL A 919 52.68 -19.37 13.53
C VAL A 919 53.30 -19.99 14.79
N SER A 920 54.08 -19.20 15.55
CA SER A 920 54.67 -19.62 16.84
C SER A 920 53.67 -20.21 17.82
N THR A 921 52.39 -19.80 17.76
CA THR A 921 51.30 -20.31 18.62
C THR A 921 51.01 -21.80 18.41
N TYR A 922 51.14 -22.31 17.17
CA TYR A 922 51.08 -23.75 16.90
C TYR A 922 52.32 -24.45 17.48
N SER A 923 53.51 -23.86 17.31
CA SER A 923 54.77 -24.45 17.78
C SER A 923 54.82 -24.55 19.31
N ALA A 924 54.43 -23.49 20.02
CA ALA A 924 54.34 -23.45 21.48
C ALA A 924 53.38 -24.53 22.01
N LYS A 925 52.10 -24.51 21.58
CA LYS A 925 51.05 -25.47 22.00
C LYS A 925 51.49 -26.93 21.90
N TYR A 926 52.25 -27.27 20.84
CA TYR A 926 52.52 -28.66 20.48
C TYR A 926 53.95 -29.16 20.65
N THR A 927 54.95 -28.27 20.86
CA THR A 927 56.35 -28.65 21.11
C THR A 927 56.93 -28.12 22.41
N GLY A 928 56.29 -27.10 23.01
CA GLY A 928 56.83 -26.35 24.14
C GLY A 928 57.95 -25.39 23.78
N TYR A 929 58.09 -25.00 22.51
CA TYR A 929 59.01 -23.97 22.05
C TYR A 929 58.32 -23.04 21.03
N PRO A 930 58.20 -21.73 21.30
CA PRO A 930 57.75 -20.76 20.32
C PRO A 930 58.85 -20.51 19.28
N ILE A 931 58.45 -20.18 18.04
CA ILE A 931 59.38 -19.77 16.98
C ILE A 931 59.61 -18.26 17.09
N THR A 932 60.86 -17.83 17.14
CA THR A 932 61.26 -16.41 17.25
C THR A 932 61.67 -15.81 15.92
N ALA A 933 62.20 -16.61 14.99
CA ALA A 933 62.49 -16.18 13.62
C ALA A 933 62.49 -17.38 12.66
N GLY A 934 62.35 -17.07 11.37
CA GLY A 934 62.42 -18.02 10.27
C GLY A 934 61.46 -17.66 9.13
N LYS A 935 61.79 -18.11 7.92
CA LYS A 935 60.94 -17.95 6.73
C LYS A 935 60.63 -19.30 6.11
N LEU A 936 59.37 -19.52 5.78
CA LEU A 936 58.85 -20.74 5.16
C LEU A 936 58.44 -20.49 3.71
N ASN A 937 58.91 -21.36 2.82
CA ASN A 937 58.28 -21.62 1.52
C ASN A 937 57.50 -22.93 1.65
N ALA A 938 56.27 -22.96 1.14
CA ALA A 938 55.36 -24.10 1.23
C ALA A 938 54.74 -24.41 -0.12
N ASP A 939 55.00 -25.61 -0.63
CA ASP A 939 54.39 -26.19 -1.82
C ASP A 939 53.49 -27.35 -1.36
N VAL A 940 52.18 -27.12 -1.29
CA VAL A 940 51.19 -28.10 -0.82
C VAL A 940 50.32 -28.58 -1.98
N HIS A 941 49.99 -29.86 -2.00
CA HIS A 941 49.12 -30.49 -2.98
C HIS A 941 48.06 -31.33 -2.25
N TYR A 942 46.79 -30.97 -2.41
CA TYR A 942 45.65 -31.51 -1.67
C TYR A 942 44.61 -32.09 -2.63
N THR A 943 44.34 -33.39 -2.51
CA THR A 943 43.27 -34.07 -3.24
C THR A 943 42.18 -34.56 -2.29
N LEU A 944 40.92 -34.41 -2.70
CA LEU A 944 39.75 -34.94 -2.02
C LEU A 944 38.96 -35.78 -3.02
N ASP A 945 38.89 -37.08 -2.74
CA ASP A 945 38.09 -38.05 -3.49
C ASP A 945 37.36 -38.96 -2.50
N GLN A 946 36.11 -39.33 -2.79
CA GLN A 946 35.24 -40.17 -1.94
C GLN A 946 35.31 -39.81 -0.44
N ARG A 947 35.23 -38.52 -0.11
CA ARG A 947 35.32 -37.96 1.27
C ARG A 947 36.65 -38.21 2.01
N LYS A 948 37.65 -38.75 1.33
CA LYS A 948 39.01 -39.00 1.83
C LYS A 948 39.96 -37.90 1.35
N LEU A 949 40.45 -37.08 2.28
CA LEU A 949 41.51 -36.13 2.01
C LEU A 949 42.85 -36.88 1.92
N SER A 950 43.59 -36.64 0.85
CA SER A 950 44.99 -36.99 0.68
C SER A 950 45.79 -35.72 0.42
N ALA A 951 47.03 -35.67 0.89
CA ALA A 951 47.81 -34.46 0.90
C ALA A 951 49.32 -34.76 0.86
N ASN A 952 50.05 -34.06 0.01
CA ASN A 952 51.50 -33.98 0.05
C ASN A 952 51.92 -32.53 0.35
N ASN A 953 52.76 -32.33 1.36
CA ASN A 953 53.18 -31.00 1.78
C ASN A 953 54.71 -30.91 1.73
N HIS A 954 55.25 -30.16 0.79
CA HIS A 954 56.66 -29.80 0.76
C HIS A 954 56.88 -28.47 1.48
N PHE A 955 57.78 -28.46 2.45
CA PHE A 955 58.10 -27.31 3.28
C PHE A 955 59.60 -27.06 3.26
N PHE A 956 60.01 -25.90 2.77
CA PHE A 956 61.40 -25.44 2.78
C PHE A 956 61.52 -24.24 3.73
N ILE A 957 62.21 -24.44 4.85
CA ILE A 957 62.35 -23.47 5.93
C ILE A 957 63.78 -22.96 6.01
N THR A 958 63.93 -21.64 6.13
CA THR A 958 65.22 -20.96 6.31
C THR A 958 65.23 -20.18 7.63
N GLN A 959 66.43 -19.95 8.19
CA GLN A 959 66.66 -19.10 9.37
C GLN A 959 65.86 -19.47 10.65
N LEU A 960 65.40 -20.73 10.79
CA LEU A 960 64.56 -21.15 11.93
C LEU A 960 65.29 -21.03 13.28
N THR A 961 64.73 -20.25 14.20
CA THR A 961 65.13 -20.17 15.62
C THR A 961 63.94 -20.36 16.55
N PHE A 962 64.16 -21.05 17.66
CA PHE A 962 63.21 -21.16 18.76
C PHE A 962 63.58 -20.19 19.89
N GLY A 963 62.58 -19.74 20.64
CA GLY A 963 62.77 -19.07 21.91
C GLY A 963 62.99 -20.05 23.07
N ASP A 964 62.75 -19.55 24.28
CA ASP A 964 62.79 -20.33 25.51
C ASP A 964 61.65 -21.34 25.61
N ARG A 965 61.79 -22.30 26.53
CA ARG A 965 60.81 -23.37 26.71
C ARG A 965 59.53 -22.84 27.38
N ASP A 966 58.39 -23.13 26.76
CA ASP A 966 57.08 -22.92 27.36
C ASP A 966 56.75 -24.06 28.32
N GLU A 967 56.51 -23.72 29.60
CA GLU A 967 56.15 -24.66 30.67
C GLU A 967 54.66 -24.56 31.07
N SER A 968 53.83 -23.91 30.24
CA SER A 968 52.39 -23.77 30.47
C SER A 968 51.65 -25.12 30.56
N PRO A 969 50.63 -25.26 31.45
CA PRO A 969 49.88 -26.50 31.60
C PRO A 969 49.25 -27.01 30.30
N GLY A 970 49.47 -28.29 29.98
CA GLY A 970 48.92 -28.97 28.79
C GLY A 970 49.81 -28.90 27.53
N VAL A 971 50.93 -28.18 27.58
CA VAL A 971 51.95 -28.16 26.52
C VAL A 971 52.69 -29.50 26.45
N LYS A 972 52.96 -29.98 25.23
CA LYS A 972 53.78 -31.20 25.00
C LYS A 972 55.24 -30.83 24.74
N HIS A 973 56.13 -31.10 25.69
CA HIS A 973 57.56 -30.88 25.50
C HIS A 973 58.16 -31.96 24.59
N LEU A 974 58.64 -31.57 23.41
CA LEU A 974 59.37 -32.43 22.49
C LEU A 974 60.83 -31.96 22.38
N PRO A 975 61.82 -32.86 22.18
CA PRO A 975 63.23 -32.49 22.01
C PRO A 975 63.51 -31.91 20.60
N VAL A 976 62.80 -30.84 20.24
CA VAL A 976 62.80 -30.25 18.89
C VAL A 976 64.12 -29.60 18.49
N LYS A 977 64.94 -29.12 19.45
CA LYS A 977 66.27 -28.55 19.14
C LYS A 977 67.16 -29.59 18.46
N LEU A 978 67.23 -30.82 19.00
CA LEU A 978 67.96 -31.95 18.41
C LEU A 978 67.36 -32.39 17.06
N ALA A 979 66.03 -32.51 16.96
CA ALA A 979 65.38 -32.88 15.70
C ALA A 979 65.65 -31.85 14.59
N VAL A 980 65.65 -30.55 14.90
CA VAL A 980 66.00 -29.48 13.96
C VAL A 980 67.50 -29.46 13.64
N ALA A 981 68.39 -29.79 14.57
CA ALA A 981 69.81 -29.96 14.28
C ALA A 981 70.09 -31.14 13.33
N LEU A 982 69.30 -32.22 13.42
CA LEU A 982 69.36 -33.35 12.48
C LEU A 982 68.79 -33.00 11.11
N LEU A 983 67.69 -32.25 11.05
CA LEU A 983 67.02 -31.87 9.80
C LEU A 983 67.73 -30.73 9.04
N LYS A 984 68.41 -29.79 9.72
CA LYS A 984 69.11 -28.67 9.09
C LYS A 984 70.25 -29.12 8.17
N ASP A 985 70.32 -28.59 6.96
CA ASP A 985 71.43 -28.79 6.02
C ASP A 985 72.69 -27.98 6.43
N SER A 986 73.74 -28.03 5.61
CA SER A 986 74.99 -27.28 5.84
C SER A 986 74.87 -25.76 5.64
N GLN A 987 73.75 -25.25 5.14
CA GLN A 987 73.42 -23.84 5.02
C GLN A 987 72.44 -23.37 6.12
N GLY A 988 71.91 -24.28 6.93
CA GLY A 988 70.93 -24.03 7.98
C GLY A 988 69.47 -24.06 7.52
N ASN A 989 69.21 -24.49 6.29
CA ASN A 989 67.86 -24.70 5.74
C ASN A 989 67.32 -26.07 6.15
N ILE A 990 66.00 -26.25 6.06
CA ILE A 990 65.29 -27.49 6.39
C ILE A 990 64.31 -27.79 5.26
N ASP A 991 64.50 -28.90 4.56
CA ASP A 991 63.59 -29.41 3.53
C ASP A 991 62.83 -30.62 4.09
N ILE A 992 61.50 -30.62 3.99
CA ILE A 992 60.64 -31.70 4.49
C ILE A 992 59.48 -31.95 3.53
N ASN A 993 59.26 -33.23 3.19
CA ASN A 993 58.01 -33.70 2.59
C ASN A 993 57.16 -34.41 3.65
N LEU A 994 55.95 -33.91 3.91
CA LEU A 994 54.99 -34.43 4.88
C LEU A 994 53.69 -34.90 4.18
N PRO A 995 53.59 -36.19 3.79
CA PRO A 995 52.34 -36.76 3.34
C PRO A 995 51.36 -36.96 4.51
N VAL A 996 50.10 -36.57 4.33
CA VAL A 996 49.00 -36.84 5.29
C VAL A 996 47.73 -37.30 4.59
N SER A 997 46.91 -38.11 5.27
CA SER A 997 45.60 -38.52 4.76
C SER A 997 44.62 -38.83 5.90
N GLY A 998 43.32 -38.72 5.61
CA GLY A 998 42.23 -39.01 6.55
C GLY A 998 40.85 -38.86 5.90
N SER A 999 39.78 -39.35 6.54
CA SER A 999 38.40 -39.18 6.05
C SER A 999 37.67 -38.04 6.76
N LEU A 1000 36.88 -37.28 6.02
CA LEU A 1000 35.92 -36.29 6.54
C LEU A 1000 34.72 -36.92 7.28
N ASP A 1001 34.62 -38.24 7.33
CA ASP A 1001 33.66 -38.98 8.17
C ASP A 1001 34.14 -39.21 9.61
N ASP A 1002 35.43 -38.97 9.91
CA ASP A 1002 35.94 -39.01 11.29
C ASP A 1002 35.41 -37.78 12.06
N PRO A 1003 34.61 -37.94 13.15
CA PRO A 1003 34.09 -36.83 13.94
C PRO A 1003 35.17 -36.08 14.73
N GLN A 1004 36.45 -36.50 14.67
CA GLN A 1004 37.62 -35.79 15.17
C GLN A 1004 38.55 -35.31 14.04
N PHE A 1005 38.09 -35.34 12.77
CA PHE A 1005 38.87 -34.90 11.62
C PHE A 1005 39.32 -33.44 11.76
N SER A 1006 40.63 -33.21 11.63
CA SER A 1006 41.24 -31.89 11.64
C SER A 1006 42.49 -31.91 10.76
N ILE A 1007 42.55 -31.02 9.76
CA ILE A 1007 43.70 -30.87 8.86
C ILE A 1007 44.95 -30.49 9.66
N GLY A 1008 44.84 -29.53 10.58
CA GLY A 1008 45.93 -29.18 11.50
C GLY A 1008 46.35 -30.36 12.39
N GLY A 1009 45.39 -31.15 12.88
CA GLY A 1009 45.66 -32.38 13.65
C GLY A 1009 46.27 -33.53 12.83
N LEU A 1010 46.13 -33.52 11.49
CA LEU A 1010 46.77 -34.47 10.57
C LEU A 1010 48.20 -34.05 10.26
N VAL A 1011 48.41 -32.81 9.81
CA VAL A 1011 49.74 -32.23 9.57
C VAL A 1011 50.58 -32.32 10.83
N TRP A 1012 50.02 -31.96 12.00
CA TRP A 1012 50.74 -32.05 13.25
C TRP A 1012 51.14 -33.48 13.64
N ARG A 1013 50.28 -34.49 13.39
CA ARG A 1013 50.65 -35.90 13.62
C ARG A 1013 51.83 -36.34 12.76
N ALA A 1014 51.93 -35.87 11.52
CA ALA A 1014 53.10 -36.15 10.67
C ALA A 1014 54.37 -35.42 11.14
N VAL A 1015 54.25 -34.16 11.58
CA VAL A 1015 55.38 -33.41 12.18
C VAL A 1015 55.91 -34.12 13.43
N VAL A 1016 55.04 -34.54 14.36
CA VAL A 1016 55.46 -35.35 15.53
C VAL A 1016 56.08 -36.67 15.09
N GLY A 1017 55.45 -37.38 14.14
CA GLY A 1017 55.99 -38.63 13.60
C GLY A 1017 57.40 -38.48 13.03
N LEU A 1018 57.70 -37.37 12.37
CA LEU A 1018 59.03 -37.04 11.87
C LEU A 1018 60.01 -36.70 13.01
N ILE A 1019 59.62 -35.83 13.94
CA ILE A 1019 60.44 -35.43 15.10
C ILE A 1019 60.81 -36.66 15.95
N THR A 1020 59.83 -37.51 16.26
CA THR A 1020 60.07 -38.75 17.02
C THR A 1020 61.00 -39.69 16.26
N LYS A 1021 60.78 -39.93 14.95
CA LYS A 1021 61.69 -40.76 14.13
C LYS A 1021 63.10 -40.20 14.04
N ALA A 1022 63.26 -38.88 13.98
CA ALA A 1022 64.58 -38.23 13.96
C ALA A 1022 65.35 -38.51 15.27
N VAL A 1023 64.64 -38.47 16.40
CA VAL A 1023 65.24 -38.63 17.73
C VAL A 1023 65.47 -40.11 18.09
N THR A 1024 64.59 -41.03 17.67
CA THR A 1024 64.75 -42.46 17.95
C THR A 1024 65.60 -43.22 16.93
N ALA A 1025 65.85 -42.67 15.74
CA ALA A 1025 66.68 -43.30 14.70
C ALA A 1025 67.55 -42.29 13.93
N PRO A 1026 68.40 -41.48 14.60
CA PRO A 1026 69.10 -40.34 13.98
C PRO A 1026 70.02 -40.77 12.83
N PHE A 1027 70.76 -41.88 12.97
CA PHE A 1027 71.63 -42.41 11.91
C PHE A 1027 70.87 -42.85 10.65
N ARG A 1028 69.60 -43.28 10.77
CA ARG A 1028 68.80 -43.72 9.61
C ARG A 1028 68.33 -42.55 8.75
N LEU A 1029 68.04 -41.38 9.35
CA LEU A 1029 67.81 -40.15 8.58
C LEU A 1029 69.09 -39.66 7.91
N LEU A 1030 70.23 -39.71 8.59
CA LEU A 1030 71.52 -39.30 8.02
C LEU A 1030 71.96 -40.21 6.87
N GLY A 1031 71.77 -41.53 6.97
CA GLY A 1031 72.02 -42.47 5.87
C GLY A 1031 71.16 -42.20 4.64
N ALA A 1032 69.85 -41.99 4.83
CA ALA A 1032 68.90 -41.73 3.74
C ALA A 1032 69.23 -40.42 2.97
N ALA A 1033 69.64 -39.36 3.67
CA ALA A 1033 69.99 -38.08 3.05
C ALA A 1033 71.33 -38.08 2.28
N PHE A 1034 72.10 -39.18 2.34
CA PHE A 1034 73.45 -39.29 1.76
C PHE A 1034 73.60 -40.49 0.79
N GLY A 1035 72.48 -41.12 0.40
CA GLY A 1035 72.46 -42.19 -0.62
C GLY A 1035 72.68 -43.60 -0.09
N GLY A 1036 72.61 -43.83 1.23
CA GLY A 1036 72.66 -45.17 1.83
C GLY A 1036 71.36 -45.96 1.63
N GLY A 1037 71.48 -47.29 1.48
CA GLY A 1037 70.31 -48.19 1.42
C GLY A 1037 69.53 -48.21 2.73
N HIS A 1038 68.21 -48.44 2.66
CA HIS A 1038 67.29 -48.32 3.81
C HIS A 1038 67.56 -49.22 5.04
N ASN A 1039 68.51 -50.16 4.94
CA ASN A 1039 68.83 -51.20 5.94
C ASN A 1039 70.30 -51.22 6.40
N GLU A 1040 71.09 -50.16 6.17
CA GLU A 1040 72.43 -50.06 6.78
C GLU A 1040 72.35 -49.44 8.19
N ASP A 1041 72.54 -50.27 9.21
CA ASP A 1041 72.64 -49.87 10.61
C ASP A 1041 74.03 -49.23 10.87
N LEU A 1042 74.08 -47.90 10.70
CA LEU A 1042 75.26 -47.04 10.87
C LEU A 1042 75.44 -46.51 12.30
N ASP A 1043 74.63 -46.98 13.25
CA ASP A 1043 74.69 -46.62 14.67
C ASP A 1043 75.75 -47.40 15.46
N TYR A 1044 76.49 -48.33 14.82
CA TYR A 1044 77.60 -49.03 15.46
C TYR A 1044 78.69 -49.49 14.49
N VAL A 1045 79.87 -49.76 15.06
CA VAL A 1045 80.96 -50.52 14.43
C VAL A 1045 81.25 -51.79 15.23
N ALA A 1046 81.17 -52.92 14.54
CA ALA A 1046 81.49 -54.23 15.08
C ALA A 1046 83.01 -54.44 15.20
N PHE A 1047 83.41 -55.24 16.18
CA PHE A 1047 84.77 -55.73 16.39
C PHE A 1047 84.75 -57.25 16.53
N ALA A 1048 85.84 -57.91 16.10
CA ALA A 1048 86.03 -59.33 16.37
C ALA A 1048 86.13 -59.58 17.89
N PRO A 1049 85.61 -60.72 18.41
CA PRO A 1049 85.66 -61.01 19.83
C PRO A 1049 87.10 -60.97 20.39
N GLY A 1050 87.29 -60.26 21.50
CA GLY A 1050 88.60 -60.01 22.12
C GLY A 1050 89.48 -58.94 21.47
N SER A 1051 89.11 -58.46 20.28
CA SER A 1051 89.90 -57.49 19.50
C SER A 1051 89.39 -56.05 19.65
N ALA A 1052 90.32 -55.10 19.55
CA ALA A 1052 90.08 -53.66 19.40
C ALA A 1052 90.60 -53.11 18.05
N VAL A 1053 90.84 -53.98 17.08
CA VAL A 1053 91.31 -53.63 15.72
C VAL A 1053 90.12 -53.40 14.81
N LEU A 1054 90.13 -52.30 14.05
CA LEU A 1054 89.16 -52.00 12.99
C LEU A 1054 89.46 -52.86 11.75
N ASP A 1055 88.42 -53.46 11.16
CA ASP A 1055 88.52 -54.10 9.84
C ASP A 1055 88.06 -53.16 8.71
N LYS A 1056 88.22 -53.58 7.45
CA LYS A 1056 87.86 -52.74 6.29
C LYS A 1056 86.37 -52.35 6.21
N ASN A 1057 85.48 -53.15 6.80
CA ASN A 1057 84.04 -52.82 6.86
C ASN A 1057 83.78 -51.79 7.95
N ALA A 1058 84.48 -51.90 9.08
CA ALA A 1058 84.48 -50.90 10.14
C ALA A 1058 85.00 -49.54 9.61
N GLU A 1059 86.14 -49.53 8.91
CA GLU A 1059 86.69 -48.31 8.30
C GLU A 1059 85.75 -47.69 7.25
N ALA A 1060 85.10 -48.51 6.41
CA ALA A 1060 84.12 -48.03 5.45
C ALA A 1060 82.92 -47.33 6.12
N ARG A 1061 82.35 -47.93 7.18
CA ARG A 1061 81.29 -47.33 7.99
C ARG A 1061 81.74 -46.02 8.66
N LEU A 1062 82.93 -46.01 9.27
CA LEU A 1062 83.48 -44.79 9.87
C LEU A 1062 83.73 -43.69 8.83
N THR A 1063 84.07 -44.05 7.59
CA THR A 1063 84.21 -43.09 6.47
C THR A 1063 82.87 -42.44 6.14
N GLN A 1064 81.79 -43.22 6.02
CA GLN A 1064 80.44 -42.71 5.79
C GLN A 1064 79.99 -41.78 6.95
N ILE A 1065 80.18 -42.21 8.20
CA ILE A 1065 79.78 -41.46 9.40
C ILE A 1065 80.55 -40.14 9.51
N ALA A 1066 81.88 -40.15 9.26
CA ALA A 1066 82.69 -38.93 9.25
C ALA A 1066 82.21 -37.94 8.17
N ALA A 1067 81.94 -38.41 6.94
CA ALA A 1067 81.44 -37.56 5.86
C ALA A 1067 80.05 -36.96 6.16
N MET A 1068 79.17 -37.70 6.84
CA MET A 1068 77.87 -37.18 7.31
C MET A 1068 78.05 -36.09 8.38
N LEU A 1069 78.90 -36.35 9.38
CA LEU A 1069 79.15 -35.42 10.48
C LEU A 1069 79.92 -34.16 10.04
N GLN A 1070 80.79 -34.25 9.03
CA GLN A 1070 81.44 -33.07 8.43
C GLN A 1070 80.41 -32.08 7.87
N LYS A 1071 79.39 -32.55 7.15
CA LYS A 1071 78.32 -31.69 6.61
C LYS A 1071 77.29 -31.23 7.66
N LYS A 1072 77.35 -31.73 8.90
CA LYS A 1072 76.42 -31.42 10.00
C LYS A 1072 77.18 -30.88 11.22
N PRO A 1073 77.74 -29.65 11.16
CA PRO A 1073 78.71 -29.17 12.16
C PRO A 1073 78.17 -29.07 13.59
N GLY A 1074 76.88 -28.79 13.79
CA GLY A 1074 76.24 -28.65 15.11
C GLY A 1074 75.90 -29.95 15.85
N LEU A 1075 76.39 -31.10 15.37
CA LEU A 1075 76.20 -32.41 16.00
C LEU A 1075 77.50 -32.92 16.62
N THR A 1076 77.41 -33.60 17.77
CA THR A 1076 78.51 -34.32 18.41
C THR A 1076 78.24 -35.82 18.38
N LEU A 1077 79.28 -36.62 18.17
CA LEU A 1077 79.22 -38.08 18.12
C LEU A 1077 79.60 -38.64 19.50
N GLN A 1078 78.69 -39.39 20.11
CA GLN A 1078 78.97 -40.17 21.32
C GLN A 1078 79.50 -41.55 20.92
N LEU A 1079 80.53 -42.04 21.63
CA LEU A 1079 81.14 -43.35 21.43
C LEU A 1079 81.03 -44.17 22.73
N THR A 1080 80.18 -45.20 22.75
CA THR A 1080 80.03 -46.12 23.89
C THR A 1080 80.69 -47.45 23.57
N GLY A 1081 81.86 -47.75 24.16
CA GLY A 1081 82.53 -49.04 24.00
C GLY A 1081 81.74 -50.18 24.66
N ARG A 1082 81.52 -51.30 23.96
CA ARG A 1082 80.79 -52.47 24.48
C ARG A 1082 81.56 -53.77 24.33
N VAL A 1083 81.28 -54.71 25.23
CA VAL A 1083 81.79 -56.09 25.22
C VAL A 1083 80.66 -57.09 25.49
N ASP A 1084 80.77 -58.25 24.86
CA ASP A 1084 79.91 -59.41 25.09
C ASP A 1084 80.70 -60.38 25.99
N GLN A 1085 80.37 -60.47 27.27
CA GLN A 1085 81.17 -61.28 28.22
C GLN A 1085 81.32 -62.75 27.79
N ALA A 1086 80.33 -63.34 27.11
CA ALA A 1086 80.42 -64.74 26.66
C ALA A 1086 81.39 -64.91 25.48
N LYS A 1087 81.42 -63.94 24.55
CA LYS A 1087 82.27 -64.00 23.33
C LYS A 1087 83.65 -63.39 23.56
N ASP A 1088 83.73 -62.23 24.21
CA ASP A 1088 84.96 -61.48 24.43
C ASP A 1088 85.90 -62.12 25.46
N VAL A 1089 85.41 -62.86 26.47
CA VAL A 1089 86.29 -63.64 27.36
C VAL A 1089 87.04 -64.73 26.58
N ALA A 1090 86.35 -65.46 25.70
CA ALA A 1090 86.98 -66.48 24.86
C ALA A 1090 87.86 -65.88 23.75
N GLY A 1091 87.44 -64.74 23.18
CA GLY A 1091 88.19 -64.01 22.17
C GLY A 1091 89.47 -63.37 22.73
N LEU A 1092 89.40 -62.68 23.87
CA LEU A 1092 90.51 -61.94 24.46
C LEU A 1092 91.68 -62.88 24.83
N ARG A 1093 91.36 -64.10 25.27
CA ARG A 1093 92.35 -65.17 25.49
C ARG A 1093 93.10 -65.52 24.21
N LYS A 1094 92.39 -65.76 23.12
CA LYS A 1094 92.98 -66.07 21.80
C LYS A 1094 93.81 -64.90 21.27
N VAL A 1095 93.21 -63.71 21.18
CA VAL A 1095 93.85 -62.50 20.64
C VAL A 1095 95.10 -62.12 21.43
N THR A 1096 95.06 -62.14 22.77
CA THR A 1096 96.25 -61.83 23.58
C THR A 1096 97.38 -62.83 23.35
N VAL A 1097 97.06 -64.12 23.19
CA VAL A 1097 98.08 -65.13 22.86
C VAL A 1097 98.61 -64.97 21.44
N ASP A 1098 97.74 -64.70 20.45
CA ASP A 1098 98.17 -64.44 19.08
C ASP A 1098 99.05 -63.18 18.99
N ASP A 1099 98.73 -62.11 19.73
CA ASP A 1099 99.56 -60.90 19.85
C ASP A 1099 100.91 -61.19 20.53
N LEU A 1100 100.97 -62.07 21.53
CA LEU A 1100 102.25 -62.52 22.12
C LEU A 1100 103.10 -63.32 21.11
N ILE A 1101 102.49 -64.15 20.27
CA ILE A 1101 103.17 -64.89 19.19
C ILE A 1101 103.66 -63.92 18.11
N ARG A 1102 102.84 -62.95 17.69
CA ARG A 1102 103.19 -61.92 16.70
C ARG A 1102 104.30 -61.01 17.22
N ARG A 1103 104.23 -60.58 18.49
CA ARG A 1103 105.29 -59.83 19.17
C ARG A 1103 106.61 -60.61 19.19
N ALA A 1104 106.54 -61.93 19.42
CA ALA A 1104 107.71 -62.81 19.35
C ALA A 1104 108.28 -63.01 17.93
N LYS A 1105 107.50 -62.73 16.87
CA LYS A 1105 107.99 -62.64 15.48
C LYS A 1105 108.63 -61.28 15.18
N VAL A 1106 107.92 -60.19 15.47
CA VAL A 1106 108.43 -58.81 15.28
C VAL A 1106 109.76 -58.61 16.02
N GLN A 1107 109.84 -59.00 17.29
CA GLN A 1107 111.08 -58.86 18.07
C GLN A 1107 112.25 -59.76 17.60
N ASP A 1108 112.00 -60.75 16.74
CA ASP A 1108 113.06 -61.57 16.10
C ASP A 1108 113.48 -61.05 14.73
N THR A 1109 112.60 -60.30 14.06
CA THR A 1109 112.78 -59.83 12.67
C THR A 1109 113.29 -58.39 12.65
N ASP A 1110 112.66 -57.54 13.48
CA ASP A 1110 112.83 -56.08 13.51
C ASP A 1110 113.50 -55.60 14.82
N GLY A 1111 113.77 -56.52 15.76
CA GLY A 1111 114.52 -56.30 16.99
C GLY A 1111 113.72 -55.72 18.17
N LYS A 1112 114.42 -55.41 19.27
CA LYS A 1112 113.79 -55.06 20.57
C LYS A 1112 112.98 -53.76 20.59
N HIS A 1113 113.22 -52.84 19.64
CA HIS A 1113 112.60 -51.51 19.58
C HIS A 1113 111.49 -51.39 18.51
N ALA A 1114 111.14 -52.47 17.84
CA ALA A 1114 110.10 -52.49 16.82
C ALA A 1114 108.71 -52.20 17.40
N ASP A 1115 107.79 -51.70 16.56
CA ASP A 1115 106.44 -51.36 17.03
C ASP A 1115 105.66 -52.63 17.43
N VAL A 1116 105.30 -52.68 18.70
CA VAL A 1116 104.51 -53.74 19.33
C VAL A 1116 103.13 -53.25 19.79
N SER A 1117 102.65 -52.16 19.20
CA SER A 1117 101.28 -51.66 19.30
C SER A 1117 100.27 -52.71 18.78
N PRO A 1118 99.03 -52.76 19.31
CA PRO A 1118 98.04 -53.74 18.88
C PRO A 1118 97.73 -53.69 17.37
N VAL A 1119 97.84 -52.51 16.75
CA VAL A 1119 97.57 -52.33 15.31
C VAL A 1119 98.73 -52.84 14.46
N ALA A 1120 99.99 -52.57 14.85
CA ALA A 1120 101.15 -53.14 14.17
C ALA A 1120 101.17 -54.67 14.28
N LEU A 1121 100.92 -55.22 15.49
CA LEU A 1121 100.81 -56.66 15.70
C LEU A 1121 99.68 -57.29 14.85
N ALA A 1122 98.52 -56.62 14.74
CA ALA A 1122 97.40 -57.10 13.92
C ALA A 1122 97.74 -57.29 12.43
N ALA A 1123 98.67 -56.49 11.88
CA ALA A 1123 99.14 -56.60 10.50
C ALA A 1123 100.15 -57.75 10.28
N VAL A 1124 100.81 -58.25 11.34
CA VAL A 1124 101.84 -59.29 11.25
C VAL A 1124 101.24 -60.65 10.92
N GLN A 1125 101.46 -61.12 9.70
CA GLN A 1125 101.13 -62.48 9.29
C GLN A 1125 102.18 -63.49 9.79
N ILE A 1126 101.72 -64.70 10.11
CA ILE A 1126 102.54 -65.83 10.56
C ILE A 1126 102.19 -67.03 9.69
N THR A 1127 103.16 -67.64 9.01
CA THR A 1127 102.93 -68.86 8.23
C THR A 1127 102.81 -70.10 9.14
N PRO A 1128 102.23 -71.22 8.67
CA PRO A 1128 102.12 -72.44 9.46
C PRO A 1128 103.47 -72.95 10.02
N ASP A 1129 104.55 -72.81 9.25
CA ASP A 1129 105.89 -73.25 9.63
C ASP A 1129 106.52 -72.34 10.69
N GLU A 1130 106.32 -71.02 10.55
CA GLU A 1130 106.73 -70.00 11.52
C GLU A 1130 105.98 -70.12 12.85
N TYR A 1131 104.71 -70.52 12.81
CA TYR A 1131 103.83 -70.52 13.98
C TYR A 1131 104.41 -71.32 15.15
N VAL A 1132 104.99 -72.49 14.89
CA VAL A 1132 105.60 -73.33 15.94
C VAL A 1132 106.91 -72.72 16.48
N LYS A 1133 107.66 -71.97 15.67
CA LYS A 1133 108.87 -71.23 16.10
C LYS A 1133 108.48 -70.11 17.08
N TYR A 1134 107.54 -69.25 16.70
CA TYR A 1134 107.19 -68.08 17.50
C TYR A 1134 106.30 -68.40 18.70
N LEU A 1135 105.44 -69.41 18.63
CA LEU A 1135 104.70 -69.90 19.80
C LEU A 1135 105.64 -70.40 20.90
N LYS A 1136 106.71 -71.14 20.55
CA LYS A 1136 107.73 -71.57 21.52
C LYS A 1136 108.50 -70.40 22.14
N ARG A 1137 108.70 -69.29 21.41
CA ARG A 1137 109.28 -68.05 21.97
C ARG A 1137 108.31 -67.32 22.89
N ALA A 1138 107.08 -67.09 22.45
CA ALA A 1138 106.05 -66.44 23.25
C ALA A 1138 105.81 -67.20 24.56
N TYR A 1139 105.67 -68.53 24.50
CA TYR A 1139 105.55 -69.40 25.66
C TYR A 1139 106.74 -69.29 26.64
N LYS A 1140 107.96 -69.01 26.15
CA LYS A 1140 109.15 -68.78 26.99
C LYS A 1140 109.24 -67.37 27.59
N HIS A 1141 108.80 -66.34 26.87
CA HIS A 1141 108.91 -64.92 27.29
C HIS A 1141 107.70 -64.39 28.07
N ASP A 1142 106.54 -65.00 27.92
CA ASP A 1142 105.38 -64.80 28.79
C ASP A 1142 105.73 -65.21 30.25
N ASP A 1143 105.02 -64.72 31.26
CA ASP A 1143 105.34 -64.92 32.68
C ASP A 1143 104.15 -65.41 33.53
N PHE A 1144 103.19 -66.13 32.91
CA PHE A 1144 102.14 -66.80 33.67
C PHE A 1144 102.68 -67.84 34.67
N LYS A 1145 102.00 -67.96 35.83
CA LYS A 1145 102.35 -68.88 36.92
C LYS A 1145 101.88 -70.30 36.61
N GLY A 1146 102.63 -71.31 37.07
CA GLY A 1146 102.32 -72.73 36.81
C GLY A 1146 102.92 -73.30 35.52
N LYS A 1147 103.92 -72.63 34.93
CA LYS A 1147 104.72 -73.21 33.84
C LYS A 1147 105.54 -74.41 34.34
N PRO A 1148 105.55 -75.55 33.63
CA PRO A 1148 106.49 -76.63 33.91
C PRO A 1148 107.92 -76.12 33.64
N ARG A 1149 108.69 -75.97 34.71
CA ARG A 1149 110.11 -75.65 34.75
C ARG A 1149 110.72 -76.53 35.83
N ASP A 1150 111.61 -77.47 35.49
CA ASP A 1150 112.89 -77.60 36.22
C ASP A 1150 113.92 -78.52 35.53
N TYR A 1151 115.06 -78.68 36.22
CA TYR A 1151 116.29 -79.41 35.85
C TYR A 1151 116.12 -80.76 35.12
N LEU A 1152 117.10 -81.04 34.25
CA LEU A 1152 117.39 -82.38 33.66
C LEU A 1152 116.34 -82.98 32.70
N GLY A 1153 115.66 -82.12 31.92
CA GLY A 1153 115.56 -82.36 30.48
C GLY A 1153 114.48 -83.31 29.96
N LEU A 1154 113.22 -82.88 30.03
CA LEU A 1154 112.11 -83.46 29.23
C LEU A 1154 111.58 -82.48 28.17
N LYS A 1155 110.92 -83.02 27.14
CA LYS A 1155 110.45 -82.26 25.96
C LYS A 1155 109.49 -81.13 26.34
N LEU A 1156 109.58 -79.99 25.63
CA LEU A 1156 108.54 -78.97 25.65
C LEU A 1156 107.17 -79.60 25.31
N PRO A 1157 106.06 -79.10 25.90
CA PRO A 1157 104.72 -79.58 25.55
C PRO A 1157 104.44 -79.46 24.04
N LYS A 1158 103.45 -80.21 23.54
CA LYS A 1158 103.04 -80.11 22.13
C LYS A 1158 102.54 -78.68 21.85
N PRO A 1159 102.65 -78.16 20.61
CA PRO A 1159 102.23 -76.79 20.28
C PRO A 1159 100.78 -76.46 20.70
N ALA A 1160 99.85 -77.42 20.59
CA ALA A 1160 98.48 -77.24 21.06
C ALA A 1160 98.37 -77.05 22.59
N GLU A 1161 99.20 -77.74 23.38
CA GLU A 1161 99.25 -77.63 24.84
C GLU A 1161 99.88 -76.31 25.29
N MET A 1162 100.98 -75.89 24.63
CA MET A 1162 101.60 -74.58 24.87
C MET A 1162 100.59 -73.44 24.64
N ARG A 1163 99.86 -73.46 23.52
CA ARG A 1163 98.82 -72.44 23.24
C ARG A 1163 97.72 -72.47 24.30
N LYS A 1164 97.18 -73.65 24.62
CA LYS A 1164 96.07 -73.81 25.58
C LYS A 1164 96.43 -73.31 26.98
N LEU A 1165 97.67 -73.55 27.44
CA LEU A 1165 98.17 -73.08 28.73
C LEU A 1165 98.36 -71.55 28.78
N MET A 1166 98.76 -70.92 27.68
CA MET A 1166 98.77 -69.45 27.60
C MET A 1166 97.33 -68.90 27.62
N GLU A 1167 96.44 -69.44 26.79
CA GLU A 1167 95.04 -68.98 26.71
C GLU A 1167 94.27 -69.13 28.03
N SER A 1168 94.57 -70.15 28.85
CA SER A 1168 93.94 -70.31 30.16
C SER A 1168 94.40 -69.30 31.22
N ASN A 1169 95.54 -68.62 31.02
CA ASN A 1169 96.13 -67.72 32.00
C ASN A 1169 96.04 -66.22 31.63
N VAL A 1170 95.49 -65.87 30.47
CA VAL A 1170 95.20 -64.46 30.12
C VAL A 1170 94.15 -63.89 31.08
N PRO A 1171 94.38 -62.71 31.70
CA PRO A 1171 93.39 -62.06 32.54
C PRO A 1171 92.09 -61.74 31.77
N THR A 1172 90.96 -62.19 32.30
CA THR A 1172 89.62 -61.93 31.75
C THR A 1172 88.64 -61.52 32.85
N ASP A 1173 89.09 -60.67 33.77
CA ASP A 1173 88.26 -60.05 34.80
C ASP A 1173 87.51 -58.83 34.23
N SER A 1174 86.63 -58.24 35.04
CA SER A 1174 85.86 -57.05 34.64
C SER A 1174 86.75 -55.88 34.23
N LYS A 1175 87.95 -55.74 34.79
CA LYS A 1175 88.92 -54.68 34.43
C LYS A 1175 89.55 -54.93 33.06
N ALA A 1176 89.91 -56.19 32.74
CA ALA A 1176 90.39 -56.54 31.40
C ALA A 1176 89.32 -56.36 30.32
N LEU A 1177 88.06 -56.67 30.63
CA LEU A 1177 86.90 -56.45 29.74
C LEU A 1177 86.57 -54.96 29.58
N GLN A 1178 86.64 -54.16 30.65
CA GLN A 1178 86.53 -52.70 30.58
C GLN A 1178 87.64 -52.10 29.70
N ALA A 1179 88.89 -52.48 29.91
CA ALA A 1179 90.01 -52.02 29.10
C ALA A 1179 89.91 -52.49 27.63
N LEU A 1180 89.17 -53.56 27.31
CA LEU A 1180 88.83 -53.93 25.93
C LEU A 1180 87.77 -53.00 25.33
N ALA A 1181 86.70 -52.69 26.07
CA ALA A 1181 85.67 -51.76 25.65
C ALA A 1181 86.22 -50.33 25.42
N GLU A 1182 87.07 -49.85 26.32
CA GLU A 1182 87.76 -48.56 26.22
C GLU A 1182 88.69 -48.51 25.00
N ARG A 1183 89.55 -49.53 24.81
CA ARG A 1183 90.42 -49.62 23.61
C ARG A 1183 89.64 -49.64 22.30
N ARG A 1184 88.45 -50.26 22.26
CA ARG A 1184 87.57 -50.22 21.08
C ARG A 1184 87.06 -48.80 20.79
N ALA A 1185 86.56 -48.10 21.81
CA ALA A 1185 86.09 -46.72 21.67
C ALA A 1185 87.24 -45.76 21.28
N ASP A 1186 88.42 -45.94 21.87
CA ASP A 1186 89.62 -45.16 21.57
C ASP A 1186 90.16 -45.43 20.16
N ALA A 1187 90.09 -46.68 19.66
CA ALA A 1187 90.43 -46.99 18.27
C ALA A 1187 89.53 -46.25 17.28
N VAL A 1188 88.21 -46.21 17.53
CA VAL A 1188 87.26 -45.41 16.74
C VAL A 1188 87.57 -43.91 16.86
N ARG A 1189 87.79 -43.39 18.09
CA ARG A 1189 88.13 -41.97 18.31
C ARG A 1189 89.38 -41.57 17.56
N ALA A 1190 90.46 -42.36 17.65
CA ALA A 1190 91.72 -42.08 16.97
C ALA A 1190 91.55 -42.07 15.44
N TRP A 1191 90.82 -43.04 14.88
CA TRP A 1191 90.54 -43.11 13.46
C TRP A 1191 89.75 -41.90 12.95
N LEU A 1192 88.77 -41.41 13.73
CA LEU A 1192 87.97 -40.24 13.39
C LEU A 1192 88.73 -38.92 13.59
N VAL A 1193 89.57 -38.78 14.62
CA VAL A 1193 90.38 -37.57 14.86
C VAL A 1193 91.56 -37.44 13.89
N ALA A 1194 91.97 -38.53 13.24
CA ALA A 1194 93.02 -38.54 12.20
C ALA A 1194 92.59 -37.85 10.89
N GLY A 1195 92.42 -36.52 10.95
CA GLY A 1195 92.11 -35.65 9.81
C GLY A 1195 90.66 -35.63 9.35
N ARG A 1196 89.74 -36.33 10.05
CA ARG A 1196 88.34 -36.51 9.58
C ARG A 1196 87.31 -35.73 10.41
N LEU A 1197 87.48 -35.63 11.72
CA LEU A 1197 86.61 -34.85 12.62
C LEU A 1197 87.43 -34.13 13.70
N ALA A 1198 86.94 -32.96 14.13
CA ALA A 1198 87.54 -32.20 15.23
C ALA A 1198 87.29 -32.88 16.58
N ALA A 1199 88.30 -32.92 17.46
CA ALA A 1199 88.26 -33.68 18.71
C ALA A 1199 87.13 -33.24 19.67
N ASN A 1200 86.78 -31.95 19.69
CA ASN A 1200 85.66 -31.42 20.49
C ASN A 1200 84.27 -31.87 20.01
N ARG A 1201 84.17 -32.59 18.89
CA ARG A 1201 82.92 -33.13 18.34
C ARG A 1201 82.73 -34.62 18.64
N ILE A 1202 83.63 -35.24 19.42
CA ILE A 1202 83.56 -36.65 19.77
C ILE A 1202 83.62 -36.79 21.29
N VAL A 1203 82.57 -37.38 21.87
CA VAL A 1203 82.46 -37.66 23.31
C VAL A 1203 82.59 -39.17 23.50
N VAL A 1204 83.49 -39.61 24.38
CA VAL A 1204 83.55 -41.03 24.77
C VAL A 1204 82.76 -41.22 26.05
N GLU A 1205 81.84 -42.18 26.04
CA GLU A 1205 80.99 -42.51 27.18
C GLU A 1205 81.55 -43.68 28.00
N ALA A 1206 81.01 -43.86 29.21
CA ALA A 1206 81.37 -44.98 30.07
C ALA A 1206 81.10 -46.33 29.37
N PRO A 1207 82.06 -47.26 29.36
CA PRO A 1207 81.94 -48.55 28.67
C PRO A 1207 80.86 -49.44 29.31
N LYS A 1208 80.18 -50.23 28.47
CA LYS A 1208 79.14 -51.18 28.92
C LYS A 1208 79.63 -52.62 28.79
N LEU A 1209 79.66 -53.34 29.92
CA LEU A 1209 80.18 -54.71 30.00
C LEU A 1209 79.13 -55.81 29.71
N ASN A 1210 77.92 -55.38 29.33
CA ASN A 1210 76.73 -56.20 29.13
C ASN A 1210 76.07 -55.90 27.77
N VAL A 1211 75.25 -56.86 27.34
CA VAL A 1211 74.45 -56.79 26.10
C VAL A 1211 73.15 -55.99 26.26
N ASP A 1212 72.79 -55.58 27.49
CA ASP A 1212 71.49 -54.97 27.79
C ASP A 1212 71.29 -53.61 27.10
N GLY A 1213 70.13 -53.41 26.47
CA GLY A 1213 69.90 -52.26 25.58
C GLY A 1213 70.72 -52.40 24.29
N ILE A 1214 70.50 -53.51 23.58
CA ILE A 1214 70.89 -53.79 22.20
C ILE A 1214 69.65 -54.40 21.56
N ASP A 1215 68.91 -53.60 20.81
CA ASP A 1215 67.57 -53.96 20.30
C ASP A 1215 67.60 -54.34 18.81
N ASP A 1216 68.75 -54.17 18.15
CA ASP A 1216 69.05 -54.58 16.78
C ASP A 1216 69.62 -56.01 16.70
N LYS A 1217 69.80 -56.51 15.47
CA LYS A 1217 70.34 -57.87 15.21
C LYS A 1217 71.86 -57.93 15.05
N GLY A 1218 72.57 -56.85 15.38
CA GLY A 1218 74.02 -56.73 15.24
C GLY A 1218 74.82 -57.49 16.30
N PRO A 1219 76.13 -57.70 16.07
CA PRO A 1219 77.01 -58.33 17.05
C PRO A 1219 77.25 -57.41 18.25
N ALA A 1220 77.02 -57.88 19.48
CA ALA A 1220 77.20 -57.09 20.70
C ALA A 1220 78.67 -56.71 21.02
N THR A 1221 79.65 -57.32 20.33
CA THR A 1221 81.07 -56.97 20.41
C THR A 1221 81.36 -55.72 19.56
N ARG A 1222 80.96 -54.53 20.05
CA ARG A 1222 80.91 -53.30 19.22
C ARG A 1222 81.26 -52.00 19.97
N VAL A 1223 81.50 -50.93 19.22
CA VAL A 1223 81.30 -49.56 19.70
C VAL A 1223 79.93 -49.09 19.21
N GLN A 1224 79.08 -48.70 20.15
CA GLN A 1224 77.81 -48.02 19.86
C GLN A 1224 78.07 -46.54 19.60
N PHE A 1225 77.30 -45.95 18.71
CA PHE A 1225 77.29 -44.52 18.46
C PHE A 1225 75.98 -43.89 18.94
N GLY A 1226 76.10 -42.71 19.55
CA GLY A 1226 74.99 -41.79 19.83
C GLY A 1226 75.21 -40.45 19.13
N ILE A 1227 74.17 -39.63 19.04
CA ILE A 1227 74.29 -38.25 18.56
C ILE A 1227 73.65 -37.31 19.57
N ALA A 1228 74.42 -36.34 20.02
CA ALA A 1228 73.94 -35.19 20.78
C ALA A 1228 74.06 -33.91 19.94
N GLN A 1229 73.36 -32.87 20.38
CA GLN A 1229 73.56 -31.52 19.88
C GLN A 1229 74.75 -30.88 20.63
N HIS A 1230 75.52 -30.05 19.94
CA HIS A 1230 76.57 -29.20 20.54
C HIS A 1230 75.97 -28.00 21.29
#